data_AF-A0AAW8VRY2-F1
#
_entry.id   AF-A0AAW8VRY2-F1
#
_cell.length_a   1.000
_cell.length_b   1.000
_cell.length_c   1.000
_cell.angle_alpha   90.00
_cell.angle_beta   90.00
_cell.angle_gamma   90.00
#
_symmetry.space_group_name_H-M   'P 1'
#
loop_
_entity.id
_entity.type
_entity.pdbx_description
1 polymer ?
#
loop_
_entity_poly.entity_id
_entity_poly.type
_entity_poly.pdbx_seq_one_letter_code
_entity_poly.pdbx_strand_id
1 'polypeptide(L)'
;MFYMSGGDKKHDILLMESARQAAAVSDDNVAVTVLHKNSGEGKDEAHNGTHRYTAQNGVLTEDPTFDSGEDFPITDPKELTDFIRWSAEQYPNRHYLLVIGGHGKAFVPYEDEDASAPKTRATLYDDHNYMSSAQLGNAIRQSGQNLDALIFNSCQQGNIEMLAEWEGTADYLLSSPFSIPDFGYDYASLIGDLQQGRSVEEALARTAHRAINLWQEFHNQEKCGMVTQVSRIRDLTPLWETMRQIIGAMNSSIEDRNFTTDAPAVYGQPYGQGYARALVSKYVGDEDDFFEYLRPYFALDIVGFFHAAYVQSGNMSLAPYINRLDEILADVIVTHRQTNGKHDFIYLVFNALSIYDEELDGQLYRECRFDKLTGWRDFYDSLSDFVYNYEEECEILTPISEHIVGRWDLKEMFRKRFNEWIPVEDFSGGSVMIFRPNNEVVRVIKGGEFTRLSIIHWSITEGNKIKLTDFDDYAESDILQLAENDLVFMETNSYSKVKVHFQRANDTDRTLAERMVGKWSLSKRYEKVNGEWVEVENLPVEAWAEFLESGLLNSYTRLFSTSEGIKSDNIPWRVHEETGTVLCVNPADRVPSFFRIALEDNDNTMIMNHSENFNPELEEQTTTEYKDILIRN
;
A
#
# COMPACT_ATOMS: atom_id res chain seq x y z
N MET A 1 23.56 14.57 -31.05
CA MET A 1 23.27 15.76 -30.24
C MET A 1 23.21 15.31 -28.79
N PHE A 2 24.04 15.85 -27.90
CA PHE A 2 24.03 15.55 -26.46
C PHE A 2 23.49 16.77 -25.71
N TYR A 3 22.38 16.61 -25.00
CA TYR A 3 21.79 17.65 -24.15
C TYR A 3 21.80 17.13 -22.72
N MET A 4 22.63 17.72 -21.87
CA MET A 4 23.01 17.09 -20.60
C MET A 4 23.03 18.08 -19.44
N SER A 5 22.63 17.57 -18.29
CA SER A 5 22.70 18.25 -16.99
C SER A 5 23.45 17.34 -16.03
N GLY A 6 24.55 17.85 -15.48
CA GLY A 6 25.31 17.12 -14.48
C GLY A 6 24.50 16.93 -13.21
N GLY A 7 23.89 17.98 -12.66
CA GLY A 7 23.14 17.93 -11.40
C GLY A 7 23.99 17.62 -10.16
N ASP A 8 25.09 16.85 -10.30
CA ASP A 8 26.16 16.67 -9.33
C ASP A 8 27.52 16.43 -10.00
N LYS A 9 28.59 16.54 -9.20
CA LYS A 9 29.98 16.42 -9.67
C LYS A 9 30.32 15.10 -10.37
N LYS A 10 29.73 13.97 -9.97
CA LYS A 10 30.04 12.67 -10.59
C LYS A 10 29.47 12.63 -12.01
N HIS A 11 28.23 13.11 -12.15
CA HIS A 11 27.54 13.16 -13.42
C HIS A 11 28.17 14.16 -14.39
N ASP A 12 28.70 15.31 -13.92
CA ASP A 12 29.46 16.25 -14.76
C ASP A 12 30.56 15.53 -15.58
N ILE A 13 31.30 14.64 -14.93
CA ILE A 13 32.43 13.94 -15.53
C ILE A 13 31.95 12.84 -16.47
N LEU A 14 31.02 12.00 -15.99
CA LEU A 14 30.63 10.76 -16.67
C LEU A 14 29.77 11.03 -17.92
N LEU A 15 28.91 12.04 -17.87
CA LEU A 15 28.14 12.49 -19.03
C LEU A 15 29.04 13.11 -20.10
N MET A 16 29.99 13.96 -19.68
CA MET A 16 30.95 14.53 -20.62
C MET A 16 31.88 13.46 -21.22
N GLU A 17 32.22 12.42 -20.47
CA GLU A 17 32.98 11.29 -20.99
C GLU A 17 32.20 10.50 -22.05
N SER A 18 30.89 10.35 -21.89
CA SER A 18 30.01 9.77 -22.91
C SER A 18 30.05 10.57 -24.22
N ALA A 19 29.98 11.90 -24.12
CA ALA A 19 30.10 12.78 -25.28
C ALA A 19 31.52 12.76 -25.90
N ARG A 20 32.57 12.62 -25.09
CA ARG A 20 33.96 12.48 -25.58
C ARG A 20 34.20 11.18 -26.31
N GLN A 21 33.65 10.06 -25.83
CA GLN A 21 33.69 8.78 -26.55
C GLN A 21 33.11 8.91 -27.96
N ALA A 22 31.95 9.58 -28.06
CA ALA A 22 31.33 9.89 -29.34
C ALA A 22 32.22 10.81 -30.21
N ALA A 23 32.73 11.90 -29.63
CA ALA A 23 33.55 12.86 -30.34
C ALA A 23 34.86 12.25 -30.87
N ALA A 24 35.51 11.38 -30.09
CA ALA A 24 36.81 10.78 -30.43
C ALA A 24 36.78 9.94 -31.71
N VAL A 25 35.63 9.36 -32.04
CA VAL A 25 35.43 8.54 -33.26
C VAL A 25 34.62 9.26 -34.34
N SER A 26 34.24 10.53 -34.13
CA SER A 26 33.56 11.35 -35.14
C SER A 26 34.42 11.54 -36.40
N ASP A 27 33.78 11.68 -37.55
CA ASP A 27 34.42 11.86 -38.86
C ASP A 27 33.59 12.82 -39.75
N ASP A 28 33.86 12.86 -41.05
CA ASP A 28 33.09 13.70 -41.99
C ASP A 28 31.63 13.21 -42.19
N ASN A 29 31.33 11.97 -41.82
CA ASN A 29 30.00 11.38 -41.92
C ASN A 29 29.18 11.56 -40.64
N VAL A 30 29.84 11.52 -39.47
CA VAL A 30 29.21 11.66 -38.16
C VAL A 30 29.84 12.82 -37.39
N ALA A 31 29.04 13.84 -37.11
CA ALA A 31 29.41 14.96 -36.25
C ALA A 31 28.70 14.89 -34.88
N VAL A 32 29.29 15.51 -33.87
CA VAL A 32 28.72 15.57 -32.52
C VAL A 32 28.49 17.02 -32.13
N THR A 33 27.33 17.29 -31.53
CA THR A 33 27.04 18.56 -30.85
C THR A 33 26.72 18.26 -29.41
N VAL A 34 27.14 19.13 -28.50
CA VAL A 34 26.97 18.95 -27.05
C VAL A 34 26.51 20.27 -26.44
N LEU A 35 25.52 20.24 -25.57
CA LEU A 35 25.23 21.27 -24.58
C LEU A 35 25.21 20.59 -23.21
N HIS A 36 26.06 21.06 -22.30
CA HIS A 36 26.24 20.44 -20.99
C HIS A 36 26.29 21.53 -19.90
N LYS A 37 25.35 21.46 -18.96
CA LYS A 37 25.39 22.27 -17.72
C LYS A 37 26.08 21.45 -16.63
N ASN A 38 27.20 21.97 -16.11
CA ASN A 38 27.86 21.38 -14.95
C ASN A 38 27.14 21.80 -13.65
N SER A 39 27.24 20.96 -12.62
CA SER A 39 26.54 21.12 -11.34
C SER A 39 26.96 22.32 -10.48
N GLY A 40 28.14 22.92 -10.71
CA GLY A 40 28.58 24.10 -9.97
C GLY A 40 29.09 23.86 -8.54
N GLU A 41 29.10 22.62 -8.04
CA GLU A 41 29.51 22.29 -6.66
C GLU A 41 31.02 21.98 -6.50
N GLY A 42 31.86 22.33 -7.48
CA GLY A 42 33.30 22.09 -7.46
C GLY A 42 34.12 23.29 -6.96
N LYS A 43 35.17 23.03 -6.15
CA LYS A 43 36.21 24.04 -5.82
C LYS A 43 37.11 24.42 -7.01
N ASP A 44 36.92 23.81 -8.17
CA ASP A 44 37.74 23.98 -9.37
C ASP A 44 36.88 24.49 -10.53
N GLU A 45 37.37 25.47 -11.31
CA GLU A 45 36.67 26.11 -12.44
C GLU A 45 36.16 25.12 -13.51
N ALA A 46 36.71 23.90 -13.56
CA ALA A 46 36.37 22.85 -14.52
C ALA A 46 34.98 22.20 -14.33
N HIS A 47 34.29 22.50 -13.23
CA HIS A 47 32.96 21.94 -12.89
C HIS A 47 31.86 23.00 -12.81
N ASN A 48 32.10 24.18 -13.39
CA ASN A 48 31.16 25.29 -13.36
C ASN A 48 30.67 25.60 -14.77
N GLY A 49 29.55 26.31 -14.86
CA GLY A 49 29.05 26.88 -16.10
C GLY A 49 28.33 25.89 -17.02
N THR A 50 27.81 26.43 -18.12
CA THR A 50 27.18 25.66 -19.19
C THR A 50 27.97 25.85 -20.47
N HIS A 51 28.34 24.75 -21.09
CA HIS A 51 29.23 24.76 -22.24
C HIS A 51 28.58 24.11 -23.44
N ARG A 52 28.83 24.67 -24.62
CA ARG A 52 28.37 24.14 -25.90
C ARG A 52 29.57 23.76 -26.76
N TYR A 53 29.52 22.60 -27.38
CA TYR A 53 30.62 22.05 -28.18
C TYR A 53 30.13 21.53 -29.53
N THR A 54 31.02 21.56 -30.51
CA THR A 54 30.95 20.77 -31.74
C THR A 54 32.11 19.79 -31.78
N ALA A 55 31.94 18.64 -32.43
CA ALA A 55 33.01 17.71 -32.68
C ALA A 55 32.95 17.14 -34.09
N GLN A 56 34.10 17.12 -34.75
CA GLN A 56 34.29 16.53 -36.06
C GLN A 56 35.73 16.02 -36.18
N ASN A 57 35.92 14.87 -36.86
CA ASN A 57 37.23 14.27 -37.09
C ASN A 57 38.03 14.04 -35.80
N GLY A 58 37.36 13.57 -34.74
CA GLY A 58 37.99 13.28 -33.45
C GLY A 58 38.27 14.50 -32.56
N VAL A 59 37.97 15.72 -33.02
CA VAL A 59 38.31 16.96 -32.32
C VAL A 59 37.04 17.60 -31.74
N LEU A 60 36.97 17.64 -30.41
CA LEU A 60 35.94 18.37 -29.67
C LEU A 60 36.37 19.84 -29.49
N THR A 61 35.55 20.76 -29.96
CA THR A 61 35.79 22.21 -29.93
C THR A 61 34.67 22.92 -29.21
N GLU A 62 35.02 23.74 -28.23
CA GLU A 62 34.06 24.58 -27.52
C GLU A 62 33.61 25.74 -28.41
N ASP A 63 32.32 26.09 -28.35
CA ASP A 63 31.74 27.24 -29.03
C ASP A 63 31.91 28.50 -28.17
N PRO A 64 32.87 29.39 -28.49
CA PRO A 64 33.13 30.59 -27.69
C PRO A 64 32.05 31.66 -27.85
N THR A 65 31.09 31.47 -28.77
CA THR A 65 29.99 32.41 -29.01
C THR A 65 28.74 32.08 -28.19
N PHE A 66 28.73 30.93 -27.51
CA PHE A 66 27.65 30.56 -26.63
C PHE A 66 27.78 31.30 -25.30
N ASP A 67 26.89 32.26 -25.07
CA ASP A 67 26.75 32.94 -23.77
C ASP A 67 25.63 32.26 -22.98
N SER A 68 26.01 31.52 -21.94
CA SER A 68 25.05 30.81 -21.08
C SER A 68 24.43 31.70 -20.00
N GLY A 69 24.95 32.92 -19.81
CA GLY A 69 24.69 33.67 -18.58
C GLY A 69 25.22 32.97 -17.32
N GLU A 70 24.83 33.47 -16.15
CA GLU A 70 25.27 32.95 -14.84
C GLU A 70 24.53 31.67 -14.42
N ASP A 71 23.25 31.54 -14.75
CA ASP A 71 22.42 30.38 -14.39
C ASP A 71 21.53 29.96 -15.58
N PHE A 72 22.10 29.11 -16.44
CA PHE A 72 21.41 28.64 -17.64
C PHE A 72 20.26 27.69 -17.26
N PRO A 73 19.01 27.93 -17.70
CA PRO A 73 17.88 27.09 -17.35
C PRO A 73 17.84 25.83 -18.24
N ILE A 74 18.74 24.88 -18.01
CA ILE A 74 18.89 23.65 -18.83
C ILE A 74 17.60 22.80 -18.85
N THR A 75 16.74 22.94 -17.86
CA THR A 75 15.46 22.24 -17.78
C THR A 75 14.30 23.01 -18.44
N ASP A 76 14.53 24.22 -18.96
CA ASP A 76 13.54 24.94 -19.76
C ASP A 76 13.39 24.28 -21.15
N PRO A 77 12.17 23.87 -21.55
CA PRO A 77 11.93 23.21 -22.84
C PRO A 77 12.31 24.05 -24.06
N LYS A 78 12.31 25.38 -23.91
CA LYS A 78 12.76 26.30 -24.96
C LYS A 78 14.25 26.09 -25.26
N GLU A 79 15.07 25.89 -24.24
CA GLU A 79 16.52 25.73 -24.41
C GLU A 79 16.87 24.40 -25.12
N LEU A 80 16.11 23.34 -24.86
CA LEU A 80 16.21 22.10 -25.65
C LEU A 80 15.80 22.32 -27.11
N THR A 81 14.70 23.05 -27.34
CA THR A 81 14.22 23.38 -28.69
C THR A 81 15.29 24.13 -29.48
N ASP A 82 15.90 25.15 -28.86
CA ASP A 82 16.92 25.99 -29.48
C ASP A 82 18.23 25.22 -29.69
N PHE A 83 18.61 24.33 -28.78
CA PHE A 83 19.76 23.45 -28.97
C PHE A 83 19.59 22.49 -30.16
N ILE A 84 18.42 21.89 -30.34
CA ILE A 84 18.14 21.00 -31.47
C ILE A 84 18.23 21.79 -32.79
N ARG A 85 17.62 22.98 -32.84
CA ARG A 85 17.70 23.87 -34.02
C ARG A 85 19.12 24.29 -34.32
N TRP A 86 19.86 24.76 -33.30
CA TRP A 86 21.26 25.14 -33.45
C TRP A 86 22.10 23.98 -33.96
N SER A 87 21.90 22.77 -33.43
CA SER A 87 22.62 21.58 -33.89
C SER A 87 22.32 21.25 -35.36
N ALA A 88 21.07 21.39 -35.79
CA ALA A 88 20.65 21.21 -37.18
C ALA A 88 21.15 22.34 -38.11
N GLU A 89 21.34 23.56 -37.60
CA GLU A 89 21.95 24.66 -38.34
C GLU A 89 23.45 24.45 -38.55
N GLN A 90 24.16 23.92 -37.55
CA GLN A 90 25.58 23.56 -37.68
C GLN A 90 25.79 22.43 -38.71
N TYR A 91 24.88 21.45 -38.72
CA TYR A 91 25.00 20.26 -39.57
C TYR A 91 23.68 19.93 -40.29
N PRO A 92 23.28 20.72 -41.30
CA PRO A 92 21.97 20.60 -41.94
C PRO A 92 21.84 19.35 -42.81
N ASN A 93 20.60 18.90 -42.99
CA ASN A 93 20.22 17.74 -43.84
C ASN A 93 20.90 16.43 -43.44
N ARG A 94 21.06 16.21 -42.13
CA ARG A 94 21.60 14.97 -41.55
C ARG A 94 20.51 14.17 -40.85
N HIS A 95 20.82 12.92 -40.55
CA HIS A 95 20.08 12.11 -39.59
C HIS A 95 20.48 12.51 -38.17
N TYR A 96 19.51 12.70 -37.28
CA TYR A 96 19.77 13.24 -35.95
C TYR A 96 19.43 12.23 -34.86
N LEU A 97 20.42 11.95 -34.00
CA LEU A 97 20.25 11.20 -32.77
C LEU A 97 20.38 12.19 -31.61
N LEU A 98 19.39 12.22 -30.73
CA LEU A 98 19.37 13.05 -29.52
C LEU A 98 19.60 12.19 -28.29
N VAL A 99 20.65 12.52 -27.54
CA VAL A 99 20.96 11.94 -26.24
C VAL A 99 20.57 12.94 -25.18
N ILE A 100 19.72 12.51 -24.26
CA ILE A 100 19.42 13.24 -23.03
C ILE A 100 20.16 12.55 -21.89
N GLY A 101 20.97 13.31 -21.16
CA GLY A 101 21.86 12.74 -20.13
C GLY A 101 21.81 13.51 -18.81
N GLY A 102 21.74 12.78 -17.72
CA GLY A 102 21.61 13.35 -16.38
C GLY A 102 20.81 12.43 -15.46
N HIS A 103 20.42 12.97 -14.30
CA HIS A 103 19.47 12.29 -13.43
C HIS A 103 18.11 12.15 -14.13
N GLY A 104 17.50 10.98 -13.93
CA GLY A 104 16.15 10.67 -14.40
C GLY A 104 15.35 10.03 -13.28
N LYS A 105 14.02 10.13 -13.38
CA LYS A 105 13.09 9.54 -12.41
C LYS A 105 11.94 8.87 -13.14
N ALA A 106 11.40 7.81 -12.55
CA ALA A 106 10.17 7.21 -13.02
C ALA A 106 8.99 8.19 -12.96
N PHE A 107 7.91 7.79 -13.63
CA PHE A 107 6.68 8.56 -13.63
C PHE A 107 6.08 8.61 -12.22
N VAL A 108 5.97 9.82 -11.65
CA VAL A 108 5.30 10.07 -10.36
C VAL A 108 4.40 11.30 -10.51
N PRO A 109 3.06 11.16 -10.34
CA PRO A 109 2.14 12.24 -10.67
C PRO A 109 2.03 13.36 -9.60
N TYR A 110 2.65 13.24 -8.41
CA TYR A 110 2.29 14.08 -7.24
C TYR A 110 3.41 14.82 -6.47
N GLU A 111 4.69 14.48 -6.58
CA GLU A 111 5.79 15.08 -5.78
C GLU A 111 6.14 16.60 -6.03
N ASP A 112 5.21 17.49 -6.42
CA ASP A 112 5.53 18.87 -6.91
C ASP A 112 4.68 19.89 -6.18
N GLU A 113 5.35 20.84 -5.54
CA GLU A 113 4.73 21.92 -4.78
C GLU A 113 4.02 22.99 -5.63
N ASP A 114 4.11 22.94 -6.97
CA ASP A 114 3.52 23.93 -7.88
C ASP A 114 2.56 23.28 -8.90
N ALA A 115 1.28 23.22 -8.52
CA ALA A 115 0.19 22.48 -9.16
C ALA A 115 -0.66 23.35 -10.12
N SER A 116 -0.22 23.50 -11.37
CA SER A 116 -1.04 24.17 -12.41
C SER A 116 -1.23 23.37 -13.72
N ALA A 117 -0.59 22.21 -13.86
CA ALA A 117 -0.71 21.30 -15.01
C ALA A 117 -0.17 19.92 -14.64
N PRO A 118 -0.56 18.84 -15.35
CA PRO A 118 -0.02 17.51 -15.11
C PRO A 118 1.42 17.46 -15.58
N LYS A 119 2.33 17.27 -14.64
CA LYS A 119 3.75 17.13 -14.89
C LYS A 119 4.06 15.64 -14.98
N THR A 120 4.33 15.15 -16.19
CA THR A 120 4.75 13.77 -16.45
C THR A 120 6.26 13.63 -16.14
N ARG A 121 6.68 13.43 -14.89
CA ARG A 121 8.11 13.61 -14.49
C ARG A 121 9.03 12.48 -14.95
N ALA A 122 10.37 12.62 -14.98
CA ALA A 122 11.25 13.75 -15.21
C ALA A 122 12.51 13.16 -15.85
N THR A 123 13.00 13.78 -16.91
CA THR A 123 13.97 13.15 -17.81
C THR A 123 15.37 13.76 -17.70
N LEU A 124 15.43 14.96 -17.13
CA LEU A 124 16.63 15.75 -16.89
C LEU A 124 16.42 16.62 -15.65
N TYR A 125 17.21 16.41 -14.60
CA TYR A 125 17.19 17.24 -13.39
C TYR A 125 18.38 18.20 -13.34
N ASP A 126 18.15 19.32 -12.67
CA ASP A 126 19.13 20.34 -12.35
C ASP A 126 18.76 20.93 -10.97
N ASP A 127 19.36 20.37 -9.92
CA ASP A 127 19.00 20.64 -8.52
C ASP A 127 17.49 20.41 -8.25
N HIS A 128 16.74 21.45 -7.89
CA HIS A 128 15.29 21.36 -7.65
C HIS A 128 14.45 21.55 -8.93
N ASN A 129 15.09 21.82 -10.09
CA ASN A 129 14.40 22.00 -11.37
C ASN A 129 14.46 20.71 -12.20
N TYR A 130 13.44 20.49 -13.04
CA TYR A 130 13.42 19.37 -13.97
C TYR A 130 12.59 19.68 -15.22
N MET A 131 12.87 18.94 -16.30
CA MET A 131 12.04 18.93 -17.51
C MET A 131 11.12 17.71 -17.51
N SER A 132 9.81 17.92 -17.59
CA SER A 132 8.84 16.82 -17.71
C SER A 132 8.90 16.14 -19.08
N SER A 133 8.43 14.89 -19.16
CA SER A 133 8.39 14.10 -20.39
C SER A 133 7.52 14.75 -21.47
N ALA A 134 6.39 15.35 -21.08
CA ALA A 134 5.51 16.10 -21.97
C ALA A 134 6.18 17.35 -22.51
N GLN A 135 6.87 18.12 -21.65
CA GLN A 135 7.65 19.28 -22.06
C GLN A 135 8.79 18.91 -23.02
N LEU A 136 9.52 17.84 -22.73
CA LEU A 136 10.60 17.33 -23.58
C LEU A 136 10.07 16.91 -24.95
N GLY A 137 8.98 16.14 -24.99
CA GLY A 137 8.35 15.75 -26.25
C GLY A 137 7.87 16.97 -27.04
N ASN A 138 7.29 17.97 -26.37
CA ASN A 138 6.86 19.21 -27.00
C ASN A 138 8.04 20.03 -27.54
N ALA A 139 9.14 20.12 -26.81
CA ALA A 139 10.36 20.80 -27.25
C ALA A 139 10.93 20.16 -28.53
N ILE A 140 11.00 18.82 -28.57
CA ILE A 140 11.43 18.10 -29.78
C ILE A 140 10.52 18.42 -30.96
N ARG A 141 9.19 18.35 -30.79
CA ARG A 141 8.24 18.67 -31.86
C ARG A 141 8.34 20.13 -32.32
N GLN A 142 8.50 21.06 -31.38
CA GLN A 142 8.64 22.49 -31.66
C GLN A 142 9.94 22.82 -32.40
N SER A 143 10.99 22.01 -32.25
CA SER A 143 12.25 22.19 -32.99
C SER A 143 12.04 22.11 -34.52
N GLY A 144 11.00 21.38 -34.96
CA GLY A 144 10.71 21.12 -36.36
C GLY A 144 11.68 20.13 -37.03
N GLN A 145 12.58 19.51 -36.26
CA GLN A 145 13.51 18.51 -36.76
C GLN A 145 12.93 17.10 -36.60
N ASN A 146 13.20 16.23 -37.56
CA ASN A 146 12.91 14.81 -37.45
C ASN A 146 14.11 14.11 -36.80
N LEU A 147 13.87 13.37 -35.73
CA LEU A 147 14.92 12.60 -35.04
C LEU A 147 14.82 11.13 -35.45
N ASP A 148 15.96 10.53 -35.79
CA ASP A 148 16.02 9.09 -36.01
C ASP A 148 16.00 8.36 -34.66
N ALA A 149 16.64 8.90 -33.62
CA ALA A 149 16.58 8.29 -32.30
C ALA A 149 16.58 9.30 -31.15
N LEU A 150 15.85 8.93 -30.09
CA LEU A 150 15.91 9.50 -28.76
C LEU A 150 16.58 8.47 -27.83
N ILE A 151 17.67 8.87 -27.18
CA ILE A 151 18.47 7.99 -26.32
C ILE A 151 18.52 8.60 -24.93
N PHE A 152 18.12 7.82 -23.92
CA PHE A 152 18.19 8.22 -22.53
C PHE A 152 19.40 7.63 -21.84
N ASN A 153 20.40 8.48 -21.60
CA ASN A 153 21.47 8.23 -20.64
C ASN A 153 21.06 8.76 -19.26
N SER A 154 19.88 8.31 -18.81
CA SER A 154 19.26 8.66 -17.55
C SER A 154 18.38 7.51 -17.05
N CYS A 155 18.22 7.42 -15.73
CA CYS A 155 17.53 6.32 -15.07
C CYS A 155 16.02 6.32 -15.31
N GLN A 156 15.41 5.13 -15.35
CA GLN A 156 13.95 4.94 -15.23
C GLN A 156 13.09 5.61 -16.33
N GLN A 157 13.60 5.71 -17.56
CA GLN A 157 12.94 6.30 -18.72
C GLN A 157 12.16 5.27 -19.57
N GLY A 158 11.67 4.19 -18.95
CA GLY A 158 10.94 3.09 -19.60
C GLY A 158 9.49 2.93 -19.14
N ASN A 159 8.86 4.03 -18.67
CA ASN A 159 7.45 4.02 -18.28
C ASN A 159 6.53 4.24 -19.50
N ILE A 160 5.39 3.56 -19.53
CA ILE A 160 4.42 3.61 -20.63
C ILE A 160 3.78 5.00 -20.76
N GLU A 161 3.63 5.71 -19.65
CA GLU A 161 3.14 7.09 -19.60
C GLU A 161 4.08 8.05 -20.31
N MET A 162 5.39 7.88 -20.10
CA MET A 162 6.42 8.69 -20.76
C MET A 162 6.50 8.35 -22.25
N LEU A 163 6.39 7.07 -22.59
CA LEU A 163 6.33 6.61 -23.99
C LEU A 163 5.18 7.29 -24.75
N ALA A 164 4.01 7.43 -24.12
CA ALA A 164 2.90 8.18 -24.71
C ALA A 164 3.27 9.64 -24.98
N GLU A 165 4.00 10.33 -24.10
CA GLU A 165 4.40 11.72 -24.35
C GLU A 165 5.44 11.85 -25.49
N TRP A 166 6.20 10.80 -25.77
CA TRP A 166 7.26 10.79 -26.79
C TRP A 166 6.87 10.18 -28.12
N GLU A 167 5.68 9.58 -28.24
CA GLU A 167 5.18 9.08 -29.52
C GLU A 167 5.29 10.15 -30.62
N GLY A 168 5.89 9.77 -31.75
CA GLY A 168 6.09 10.64 -32.91
C GLY A 168 7.22 11.67 -32.76
N THR A 169 8.02 11.63 -31.70
CA THR A 169 9.18 12.54 -31.53
C THR A 169 10.46 12.03 -32.19
N ALA A 170 10.58 10.72 -32.36
CA ALA A 170 11.69 10.06 -33.05
C ALA A 170 11.23 8.74 -33.69
N ASP A 171 12.12 8.06 -34.40
CA ASP A 171 11.83 6.72 -34.94
C ASP A 171 12.07 5.64 -33.90
N TYR A 172 13.18 5.76 -33.18
CA TYR A 172 13.60 4.81 -32.15
C TYR A 172 13.80 5.48 -30.80
N LEU A 173 13.49 4.75 -29.74
CA LEU A 173 13.76 5.10 -28.35
C LEU A 173 14.71 4.06 -27.76
N LEU A 174 15.86 4.48 -27.25
CA LEU A 174 16.71 3.65 -26.39
C LEU A 174 16.57 4.12 -24.95
N SER A 175 16.00 3.28 -24.09
CA SER A 175 15.75 3.62 -22.69
C SER A 175 15.80 2.39 -21.77
N SER A 176 15.67 2.65 -20.46
CA SER A 176 15.62 1.63 -19.42
C SER A 176 14.44 1.90 -18.48
N PRO A 177 13.59 0.90 -18.18
CA PRO A 177 12.58 1.01 -17.12
C PRO A 177 13.20 1.03 -15.71
N PHE A 178 14.45 0.59 -15.58
CA PHE A 178 15.19 0.51 -14.32
C PHE A 178 16.22 1.65 -14.22
N SER A 179 16.80 1.80 -13.04
CA SER A 179 17.99 2.64 -12.89
C SER A 179 19.16 2.03 -13.68
N ILE A 180 19.96 2.87 -14.34
CA ILE A 180 21.13 2.45 -15.13
C ILE A 180 22.44 2.88 -14.44
N PRO A 181 23.59 2.26 -14.73
CA PRO A 181 24.87 2.72 -14.21
C PRO A 181 25.31 4.02 -14.86
N ASP A 182 26.04 4.86 -14.12
CA ASP A 182 26.61 6.12 -14.61
C ASP A 182 27.56 5.95 -15.83
N PHE A 183 28.05 4.72 -16.08
CA PHE A 183 28.84 4.40 -17.27
C PHE A 183 28.06 4.54 -18.58
N GLY A 184 26.72 4.52 -18.52
CA GLY A 184 25.85 4.70 -19.68
C GLY A 184 26.06 3.68 -20.78
N TYR A 185 26.03 4.15 -22.03
CA TYR A 185 26.20 3.33 -23.23
C TYR A 185 27.57 3.56 -23.91
N ASP A 186 28.05 2.53 -24.62
CA ASP A 186 29.25 2.62 -25.45
C ASP A 186 28.94 3.38 -26.77
N TYR A 187 29.09 4.70 -26.70
CA TYR A 187 28.85 5.63 -27.80
C TYR A 187 29.90 5.53 -28.92
N ALA A 188 31.15 5.17 -28.58
CA ALA A 188 32.20 5.02 -29.58
C ALA A 188 31.84 3.92 -30.59
N SER A 189 31.41 2.76 -30.09
CA SER A 189 30.98 1.68 -30.97
C SER A 189 29.60 1.93 -31.61
N LEU A 190 28.70 2.71 -30.98
CA LEU A 190 27.46 3.16 -31.65
C LEU A 190 27.78 3.98 -32.91
N ILE A 191 28.68 4.96 -32.80
CA ILE A 191 29.12 5.76 -33.95
C ILE A 191 29.87 4.89 -34.96
N GLY A 192 30.74 4.00 -34.50
CA GLY A 192 31.43 3.05 -35.38
C GLY A 192 30.48 2.14 -36.17
N ASP A 193 29.39 1.68 -35.54
CA ASP A 193 28.33 0.91 -36.20
C ASP A 193 27.64 1.75 -37.31
N LEU A 194 27.36 3.04 -37.05
CA LEU A 194 26.78 3.96 -38.05
C LEU A 194 27.75 4.27 -39.20
N GLN A 195 29.03 4.50 -38.91
CA GLN A 195 30.07 4.75 -39.92
C GLN A 195 30.29 3.54 -40.84
N GLN A 196 30.04 2.33 -40.34
CA GLN A 196 30.06 1.10 -41.15
C GLN A 196 28.81 0.94 -42.03
N GLY A 197 27.89 1.90 -42.02
CA GLY A 197 26.68 1.89 -42.82
C GLY A 197 25.55 1.02 -42.27
N ARG A 198 25.59 0.64 -40.98
CA ARG A 198 24.44 -0.02 -40.33
C ARG A 198 23.28 0.98 -40.18
N SER A 199 22.06 0.47 -40.20
CA SER A 199 20.88 1.30 -39.91
C SER A 199 20.92 1.78 -38.45
N VAL A 200 20.23 2.89 -38.16
CA VAL A 200 20.08 3.39 -36.78
C VAL A 200 19.47 2.32 -35.87
N GLU A 201 18.44 1.61 -36.36
CA GLU A 201 17.82 0.50 -35.64
C GLU A 201 18.83 -0.58 -35.22
N GLU A 202 19.64 -1.08 -36.17
CA GLU A 202 20.62 -2.12 -35.92
C GLU A 202 21.72 -1.63 -34.96
N ALA A 203 22.18 -0.39 -35.14
CA ALA A 203 23.22 0.21 -34.30
C ALA A 203 22.75 0.39 -32.84
N LEU A 204 21.49 0.81 -32.64
CA LEU A 204 20.88 0.90 -31.31
C LEU A 204 20.69 -0.49 -30.68
N ALA A 205 20.23 -1.47 -31.45
CA ALA A 205 20.05 -2.83 -30.94
C ALA A 205 21.37 -3.46 -30.47
N ARG A 206 22.45 -3.22 -31.22
CA ARG A 206 23.82 -3.61 -30.83
C ARG A 206 24.31 -2.85 -29.60
N THR A 207 23.94 -1.58 -29.47
CA THR A 207 24.28 -0.75 -28.30
C THR A 207 23.60 -1.27 -27.03
N ALA A 208 22.30 -1.57 -27.09
CA ALA A 208 21.56 -2.21 -26.00
C ALA A 208 22.17 -3.57 -25.60
N HIS A 209 22.57 -4.38 -26.60
CA HIS A 209 23.23 -5.65 -26.33
C HIS A 209 24.61 -5.49 -25.66
N ARG A 210 25.43 -4.55 -26.13
CA ARG A 210 26.73 -4.23 -25.53
C ARG A 210 26.58 -3.71 -24.10
N ALA A 211 25.60 -2.85 -23.85
CA ALA A 211 25.31 -2.32 -22.52
C ALA A 211 25.02 -3.43 -21.51
N ILE A 212 24.07 -4.33 -21.82
CA ILE A 212 23.72 -5.42 -20.89
C ILE A 212 24.87 -6.40 -20.68
N ASN A 213 25.68 -6.69 -21.71
CA ASN A 213 26.86 -7.53 -21.53
C ASN A 213 27.88 -6.93 -20.55
N LEU A 214 28.05 -5.61 -20.55
CA LEU A 214 28.91 -4.92 -19.59
C LEU A 214 28.27 -4.86 -18.20
N TRP A 215 26.97 -4.54 -18.15
CA TRP A 215 26.21 -4.41 -16.92
C TRP A 215 25.97 -5.74 -16.20
N GLN A 216 26.12 -6.87 -16.91
CA GLN A 216 26.06 -8.22 -16.36
C GLN A 216 26.97 -8.39 -15.14
N GLU A 217 28.08 -7.66 -15.07
CA GLU A 217 28.99 -7.73 -13.92
C GLU A 217 28.35 -7.24 -12.62
N PHE A 218 27.45 -6.25 -12.66
CA PHE A 218 26.71 -5.82 -11.47
C PHE A 218 25.76 -6.91 -10.97
N HIS A 219 25.11 -7.60 -11.90
CA HIS A 219 24.25 -8.74 -11.58
C HIS A 219 25.05 -9.92 -11.02
N ASN A 220 26.21 -10.24 -11.62
CA ASN A 220 27.09 -11.32 -11.16
C ASN A 220 27.66 -11.07 -9.76
N GLN A 221 27.77 -9.79 -9.36
CA GLN A 221 28.15 -9.38 -8.02
C GLN A 221 26.96 -9.25 -7.06
N GLU A 222 25.76 -9.69 -7.47
CA GLU A 222 24.51 -9.61 -6.71
C GLU A 222 24.19 -8.19 -6.23
N LYS A 223 24.58 -7.18 -7.02
CA LYS A 223 24.31 -5.77 -6.68
C LYS A 223 22.93 -5.32 -7.13
N CYS A 224 22.60 -5.58 -8.39
CA CYS A 224 21.33 -5.18 -8.98
C CYS A 224 21.04 -5.90 -10.31
N GLY A 225 19.75 -6.03 -10.64
CA GLY A 225 19.26 -6.33 -11.98
C GLY A 225 19.10 -5.08 -12.83
N MET A 226 19.29 -5.21 -14.14
CA MET A 226 19.10 -4.13 -15.12
C MET A 226 18.40 -4.61 -16.37
N VAL A 227 17.69 -3.67 -16.99
CA VAL A 227 16.92 -3.81 -18.21
C VAL A 227 17.29 -2.68 -19.18
N THR A 228 17.37 -2.94 -20.47
CA THR A 228 17.44 -1.89 -21.50
C THR A 228 16.73 -2.36 -22.75
N GLN A 229 16.13 -1.42 -23.47
CA GLN A 229 15.37 -1.74 -24.67
C GLN A 229 15.42 -0.65 -25.73
N VAL A 230 15.16 -1.09 -26.95
CA VAL A 230 14.96 -0.22 -28.11
C VAL A 230 13.55 -0.43 -28.64
N SER A 231 12.80 0.65 -28.75
CA SER A 231 11.41 0.64 -29.22
C SER A 231 11.24 1.54 -30.44
N ARG A 232 10.38 1.14 -31.39
CA ARG A 232 9.86 2.01 -32.44
C ARG A 232 8.78 2.90 -31.85
N ILE A 233 8.91 4.21 -31.97
CA ILE A 233 8.00 5.15 -31.28
C ILE A 233 7.32 6.16 -32.23
N ARG A 234 7.50 6.02 -33.55
CA ARG A 234 6.92 6.94 -34.53
C ARG A 234 5.39 6.92 -34.52
N ASP A 235 4.78 5.74 -34.45
CA ASP A 235 3.34 5.53 -34.37
C ASP A 235 3.06 4.35 -33.43
N LEU A 236 2.45 4.64 -32.29
CA LEU A 236 2.05 3.70 -31.26
C LEU A 236 0.52 3.61 -31.15
N THR A 237 -0.22 4.20 -32.09
CA THR A 237 -1.70 4.14 -32.12
C THR A 237 -2.23 2.71 -31.97
N PRO A 238 -1.68 1.68 -32.65
CA PRO A 238 -2.15 0.30 -32.47
C PRO A 238 -1.95 -0.23 -31.05
N LEU A 239 -0.86 0.16 -30.39
CA LEU A 239 -0.55 -0.24 -29.01
C LEU A 239 -1.59 0.34 -28.05
N TRP A 240 -1.86 1.65 -28.16
CA TRP A 240 -2.85 2.35 -27.32
C TRP A 240 -4.25 1.80 -27.52
N GLU A 241 -4.65 1.55 -28.76
CA GLU A 241 -5.96 0.97 -29.08
C GLU A 241 -6.12 -0.41 -28.44
N THR A 242 -5.09 -1.25 -28.54
CA THR A 242 -5.13 -2.62 -28.02
C THR A 242 -5.15 -2.62 -26.49
N MET A 243 -4.33 -1.79 -25.84
CA MET A 243 -4.38 -1.62 -24.38
C MET A 243 -5.76 -1.13 -23.91
N ARG A 244 -6.35 -0.14 -24.59
CA ARG A 244 -7.71 0.33 -24.29
C ARG A 244 -8.76 -0.79 -24.42
N GLN A 245 -8.63 -1.64 -25.42
CA GLN A 245 -9.54 -2.78 -25.61
C GLN A 245 -9.39 -3.84 -24.50
N ILE A 246 -8.16 -4.16 -24.09
CA ILE A 246 -7.90 -5.07 -22.96
C ILE A 246 -8.49 -4.50 -21.68
N ILE A 247 -8.16 -3.24 -21.35
CA ILE A 247 -8.62 -2.54 -20.16
C ILE A 247 -10.15 -2.45 -20.14
N GLY A 248 -10.77 -2.09 -21.28
CA GLY A 248 -12.22 -2.02 -21.42
C GLY A 248 -12.89 -3.39 -21.23
N ALA A 249 -12.33 -4.45 -21.81
CA ALA A 249 -12.84 -5.81 -21.66
C ALA A 249 -12.71 -6.31 -20.21
N MET A 250 -11.60 -6.01 -19.54
CA MET A 250 -11.42 -6.30 -18.12
C MET A 250 -12.45 -5.55 -17.29
N ASN A 251 -12.61 -4.24 -17.52
CA ASN A 251 -13.55 -3.41 -16.76
C ASN A 251 -15.01 -3.87 -16.92
N SER A 252 -15.43 -4.19 -18.14
CA SER A 252 -16.82 -4.63 -18.38
C SER A 252 -17.13 -6.04 -17.88
N SER A 253 -16.11 -6.81 -17.49
CA SER A 253 -16.24 -8.20 -17.03
C SER A 253 -15.83 -8.42 -15.58
N ILE A 254 -15.61 -7.36 -14.79
CA ILE A 254 -15.16 -7.45 -13.39
C ILE A 254 -16.03 -8.40 -12.56
N GLU A 255 -17.36 -8.34 -12.74
CA GLU A 255 -18.31 -9.15 -11.98
C GLU A 255 -18.63 -10.52 -12.62
N ASP A 256 -18.22 -10.74 -13.87
CA ASP A 256 -18.46 -11.99 -14.58
C ASP A 256 -17.68 -13.13 -13.91
N ARG A 257 -18.24 -14.34 -13.92
CA ARG A 257 -17.67 -15.50 -13.21
C ARG A 257 -16.76 -16.34 -14.09
N ASN A 258 -15.66 -16.77 -13.48
CA ASN A 258 -14.77 -17.78 -14.04
C ASN A 258 -15.39 -19.18 -13.96
N PHE A 259 -15.21 -19.97 -15.02
CA PHE A 259 -15.62 -21.37 -15.08
C PHE A 259 -14.48 -22.34 -15.43
N THR A 260 -13.24 -21.86 -15.58
CA THR A 260 -12.09 -22.78 -15.63
C THR A 260 -11.76 -23.33 -14.25
N THR A 261 -11.26 -24.56 -14.23
CA THR A 261 -10.78 -25.27 -13.04
C THR A 261 -9.25 -25.24 -12.93
N ASP A 262 -8.56 -24.68 -13.91
CA ASP A 262 -7.11 -24.64 -13.94
C ASP A 262 -6.57 -23.52 -13.06
N ALA A 263 -5.75 -23.87 -12.07
CA ALA A 263 -5.03 -22.91 -11.25
C ALA A 263 -4.08 -22.07 -12.13
N PRO A 264 -3.86 -20.76 -11.82
CA PRO A 264 -4.27 -20.05 -10.61
C PRO A 264 -5.67 -19.44 -10.63
N ALA A 265 -6.47 -19.66 -11.68
CA ALA A 265 -7.85 -19.21 -11.70
C ALA A 265 -8.72 -20.03 -10.72
N VAL A 266 -9.72 -19.38 -10.12
CA VAL A 266 -10.60 -19.99 -9.11
C VAL A 266 -11.99 -20.17 -9.70
N TYR A 267 -12.47 -21.40 -9.80
CA TYR A 267 -13.78 -21.72 -10.36
C TYR A 267 -14.90 -21.02 -9.58
N GLY A 268 -15.84 -20.40 -10.29
CA GLY A 268 -17.01 -19.71 -9.72
C GLY A 268 -16.72 -18.31 -9.17
N GLN A 269 -15.45 -17.91 -9.06
CA GLN A 269 -15.07 -16.58 -8.57
C GLN A 269 -15.23 -15.53 -9.68
N PRO A 270 -15.62 -14.28 -9.36
CA PRO A 270 -15.61 -13.20 -10.34
C PRO A 270 -14.21 -12.90 -10.89
N TYR A 271 -14.13 -12.50 -12.17
CA TYR A 271 -12.86 -12.19 -12.81
C TYR A 271 -12.10 -11.05 -12.13
N GLY A 272 -12.81 -10.08 -11.54
CA GLY A 272 -12.23 -8.99 -10.75
C GLY A 272 -11.29 -9.47 -9.65
N GLN A 273 -11.62 -10.57 -8.96
CA GLN A 273 -10.72 -11.14 -7.95
C GLN A 273 -9.42 -11.69 -8.57
N GLY A 274 -9.51 -12.29 -9.77
CA GLY A 274 -8.35 -12.71 -10.53
C GLY A 274 -7.51 -11.56 -11.06
N TYR A 275 -8.15 -10.47 -11.52
CA TYR A 275 -7.44 -9.25 -11.90
C TYR A 275 -6.72 -8.62 -10.70
N ALA A 276 -7.33 -8.64 -9.52
CA ALA A 276 -6.72 -8.13 -8.29
C ALA A 276 -5.48 -8.93 -7.90
N ARG A 277 -5.55 -10.27 -7.93
CA ARG A 277 -4.37 -11.12 -7.72
C ARG A 277 -3.27 -10.85 -8.75
N ALA A 278 -3.65 -10.68 -10.02
CA ALA A 278 -2.71 -10.35 -11.09
C ALA A 278 -2.00 -9.02 -10.81
N LEU A 279 -2.75 -8.01 -10.39
CA LEU A 279 -2.25 -6.69 -10.04
C LEU A 279 -1.24 -6.78 -8.89
N VAL A 280 -1.61 -7.43 -7.78
CA VAL A 280 -0.72 -7.62 -6.62
C VAL A 280 0.54 -8.38 -7.01
N SER A 281 0.41 -9.47 -7.78
CA SER A 281 1.54 -10.31 -8.21
C SER A 281 2.56 -9.60 -9.10
N LYS A 282 2.19 -8.46 -9.70
CA LYS A 282 3.04 -7.66 -10.59
C LYS A 282 3.43 -6.31 -9.98
N TYR A 283 2.78 -5.91 -8.90
CA TYR A 283 3.00 -4.65 -8.22
C TYR A 283 4.04 -4.77 -7.10
N VAL A 284 3.93 -5.79 -6.24
CA VAL A 284 4.75 -5.93 -5.03
C VAL A 284 6.22 -6.04 -5.44
N GLY A 285 7.00 -4.99 -5.12
CA GLY A 285 8.45 -5.03 -5.22
C GLY A 285 9.00 -5.82 -4.06
N ASP A 286 9.79 -6.84 -4.39
CA ASP A 286 10.59 -7.54 -3.41
C ASP A 286 11.86 -6.73 -3.20
N GLU A 287 11.90 -5.89 -2.14
CA GLU A 287 13.11 -5.11 -1.80
C GLU A 287 14.29 -6.03 -1.43
N ASP A 288 14.02 -7.29 -1.08
CA ASP A 288 15.03 -8.31 -0.83
C ASP A 288 15.46 -9.05 -2.11
N ASP A 289 14.74 -8.89 -3.24
CA ASP A 289 15.19 -9.35 -4.55
C ASP A 289 16.23 -8.39 -5.12
N PHE A 290 17.50 -8.79 -5.06
CA PHE A 290 18.61 -8.03 -5.64
C PHE A 290 18.36 -7.68 -7.12
N PHE A 291 17.60 -8.48 -7.87
CA PHE A 291 17.27 -8.13 -9.25
C PHE A 291 16.38 -6.89 -9.32
N GLU A 292 15.34 -6.83 -8.50
CA GLU A 292 14.35 -5.75 -8.48
C GLU A 292 14.79 -4.53 -7.65
N TYR A 293 15.92 -4.61 -6.93
CA TYR A 293 16.42 -3.52 -6.07
C TYR A 293 16.47 -2.13 -6.72
N LEU A 294 16.73 -2.04 -8.04
CA LEU A 294 16.79 -0.77 -8.78
C LEU A 294 15.52 -0.45 -9.60
N ARG A 295 14.45 -1.22 -9.40
CA ARG A 295 13.13 -0.96 -9.98
C ARG A 295 12.51 0.28 -9.32
N PRO A 296 11.81 1.13 -10.08
CA PRO A 296 11.08 2.24 -9.47
C PRO A 296 10.01 1.77 -8.47
N TYR A 297 9.86 2.54 -7.38
CA TYR A 297 8.71 2.44 -6.49
C TYR A 297 7.40 2.71 -7.25
N PHE A 298 6.31 2.11 -6.80
CA PHE A 298 4.97 2.30 -7.39
C PHE A 298 4.88 1.97 -8.88
N ALA A 299 5.70 1.03 -9.35
CA ALA A 299 5.70 0.58 -10.73
C ALA A 299 5.12 -0.84 -10.87
N LEU A 300 4.37 -1.06 -11.95
CA LEU A 300 3.75 -2.32 -12.35
C LEU A 300 4.23 -2.68 -13.76
N ASP A 301 4.66 -3.92 -14.00
CA ASP A 301 4.85 -4.42 -15.37
C ASP A 301 3.49 -4.58 -16.06
N ILE A 302 3.12 -3.63 -16.92
CA ILE A 302 1.77 -3.59 -17.50
C ILE A 302 1.52 -4.73 -18.49
N VAL A 303 2.55 -5.12 -19.25
CA VAL A 303 2.44 -6.24 -20.21
C VAL A 303 2.34 -7.55 -19.43
N GLY A 304 3.18 -7.73 -18.42
CA GLY A 304 3.09 -8.86 -17.49
C GLY A 304 1.76 -8.91 -16.75
N PHE A 305 1.18 -7.76 -16.40
CA PHE A 305 -0.13 -7.65 -15.77
C PHE A 305 -1.25 -8.14 -16.69
N PHE A 306 -1.31 -7.73 -17.96
CA PHE A 306 -2.36 -8.21 -18.87
C PHE A 306 -2.32 -9.73 -19.07
N HIS A 307 -1.13 -10.30 -19.22
CA HIS A 307 -0.95 -11.76 -19.27
C HIS A 307 -1.41 -12.42 -17.97
N ALA A 308 -0.98 -11.89 -16.83
CA ALA A 308 -1.37 -12.41 -15.52
C ALA A 308 -2.88 -12.29 -15.29
N ALA A 309 -3.52 -11.21 -15.73
CA ALA A 309 -4.95 -10.99 -15.62
C ALA A 309 -5.73 -12.06 -16.36
N TYR A 310 -5.32 -12.44 -17.59
CA TYR A 310 -5.91 -13.56 -18.31
C TYR A 310 -5.78 -14.89 -17.55
N VAL A 311 -4.57 -15.22 -17.09
CA VAL A 311 -4.28 -16.50 -16.43
C VAL A 311 -4.94 -16.61 -15.05
N GLN A 312 -4.90 -15.54 -14.24
CA GLN A 312 -5.38 -15.56 -12.86
C GLN A 312 -6.88 -15.33 -12.72
N SER A 313 -7.52 -14.68 -13.69
CA SER A 313 -8.98 -14.61 -13.77
C SER A 313 -9.57 -15.82 -14.47
N GLY A 314 -8.86 -16.44 -15.41
CA GLY A 314 -9.45 -17.45 -16.29
C GLY A 314 -10.37 -16.85 -17.36
N ASN A 315 -10.37 -15.51 -17.54
CA ASN A 315 -11.20 -14.85 -18.54
C ASN A 315 -10.68 -15.10 -19.96
N MET A 316 -11.16 -16.18 -20.57
CA MET A 316 -10.77 -16.60 -21.92
C MET A 316 -11.07 -15.54 -22.99
N SER A 317 -11.98 -14.60 -22.73
CA SER A 317 -12.32 -13.53 -23.69
C SER A 317 -11.19 -12.52 -23.91
N LEU A 318 -10.20 -12.46 -23.01
CA LEU A 318 -9.04 -11.57 -23.17
C LEU A 318 -8.02 -12.10 -24.20
N ALA A 319 -8.03 -13.40 -24.52
CA ALA A 319 -7.05 -14.04 -25.40
C ALA A 319 -6.82 -13.31 -26.76
N PRO A 320 -7.85 -12.97 -27.57
CA PRO A 320 -7.62 -12.29 -28.84
C PRO A 320 -6.96 -10.92 -28.68
N TYR A 321 -7.23 -10.20 -27.59
CA TYR A 321 -6.65 -8.89 -27.34
C TYR A 321 -5.19 -8.99 -26.88
N ILE A 322 -4.88 -9.96 -26.02
CA ILE A 322 -3.51 -10.21 -25.54
C ILE A 322 -2.63 -10.73 -26.68
N ASN A 323 -3.10 -11.67 -27.49
CA ASN A 323 -2.35 -12.13 -28.66
C ASN A 323 -2.06 -10.98 -29.62
N ARG A 324 -3.03 -10.07 -29.82
CA ARG A 324 -2.84 -8.87 -30.64
C ARG A 324 -1.83 -7.91 -30.01
N LEU A 325 -1.83 -7.76 -28.68
CA LEU A 325 -0.84 -6.97 -27.97
C LEU A 325 0.57 -7.53 -28.24
N ASP A 326 0.75 -8.85 -28.17
CA ASP A 326 2.04 -9.50 -28.42
C ASP A 326 2.51 -9.31 -29.87
N GLU A 327 1.61 -9.43 -30.85
CA GLU A 327 1.92 -9.16 -32.26
C GLU A 327 2.39 -7.71 -32.46
N ILE A 328 1.73 -6.75 -31.80
CA ILE A 328 2.11 -5.34 -31.86
C ILE A 328 3.44 -5.10 -31.15
N LEU A 329 3.65 -5.69 -29.96
CA LEU A 329 4.90 -5.55 -29.22
C LEU A 329 6.09 -6.17 -29.97
N ALA A 330 5.88 -7.26 -30.73
CA ALA A 330 6.91 -7.84 -31.58
C ALA A 330 7.36 -6.90 -32.72
N ASP A 331 6.50 -5.99 -33.16
CA ASP A 331 6.84 -4.92 -34.11
C ASP A 331 7.37 -3.67 -33.42
N VAL A 332 6.85 -3.31 -32.24
CA VAL A 332 7.29 -2.12 -31.50
C VAL A 332 8.68 -2.33 -30.88
N ILE A 333 8.96 -3.49 -30.29
CA ILE A 333 10.20 -3.76 -29.56
C ILE A 333 11.26 -4.32 -30.53
N VAL A 334 12.24 -3.47 -30.88
CA VAL A 334 13.40 -3.86 -31.69
C VAL A 334 14.29 -4.82 -30.90
N THR A 335 14.55 -4.48 -29.63
CA THR A 335 15.26 -5.37 -28.72
C THR A 335 14.91 -5.04 -27.29
N HIS A 336 14.80 -6.08 -26.46
CA HIS A 336 14.71 -5.99 -25.01
C HIS A 336 15.76 -6.93 -24.41
N ARG A 337 16.51 -6.43 -23.43
CA ARG A 337 17.65 -7.14 -22.82
C ARG A 337 17.63 -6.96 -21.33
N GLN A 338 17.86 -8.05 -20.61
CA GLN A 338 17.97 -8.07 -19.17
C GLN A 338 19.15 -8.90 -18.70
N THR A 339 19.73 -8.50 -17.58
CA THR A 339 20.87 -9.20 -16.94
C THR A 339 20.56 -10.60 -16.41
N ASN A 340 19.29 -10.94 -16.18
CA ASN A 340 18.85 -12.30 -15.80
C ASN A 340 18.34 -13.12 -17.01
N GLY A 341 18.34 -12.54 -18.22
CA GLY A 341 17.85 -13.17 -19.45
C GLY A 341 16.33 -13.32 -19.56
N LYS A 342 15.53 -12.79 -18.62
CA LYS A 342 14.07 -12.78 -18.71
C LYS A 342 13.56 -11.75 -19.71
N HIS A 343 12.26 -11.83 -19.98
CA HIS A 343 11.53 -10.96 -20.91
C HIS A 343 10.27 -10.38 -20.26
N ASP A 344 10.40 -9.91 -19.02
CA ASP A 344 9.41 -9.14 -18.26
C ASP A 344 9.76 -7.64 -18.25
N PHE A 345 9.00 -6.79 -17.57
CA PHE A 345 9.30 -5.35 -17.40
C PHE A 345 9.49 -4.55 -18.71
N ILE A 346 8.81 -4.93 -19.79
CA ILE A 346 8.92 -4.23 -21.10
C ILE A 346 8.52 -2.76 -20.95
N TYR A 347 7.41 -2.50 -20.26
CA TYR A 347 7.04 -1.15 -19.85
C TYR A 347 6.47 -1.19 -18.46
N LEU A 348 6.89 -0.22 -17.65
CA LEU A 348 6.32 0.02 -16.34
C LEU A 348 5.16 1.00 -16.46
N VAL A 349 4.14 0.82 -15.63
CA VAL A 349 3.06 1.79 -15.41
C VAL A 349 3.02 2.14 -13.93
N PHE A 350 2.75 3.39 -13.62
CA PHE A 350 2.53 3.85 -12.27
C PHE A 350 1.26 3.21 -11.68
N ASN A 351 1.39 2.69 -10.46
CA ASN A 351 0.33 2.08 -9.69
C ASN A 351 0.60 2.35 -8.21
N ALA A 352 -0.35 2.86 -7.43
CA ALA A 352 -0.14 3.13 -6.00
C ALA A 352 -1.30 2.54 -5.20
N LEU A 353 -1.07 1.36 -4.60
CA LEU A 353 -2.15 0.53 -4.05
C LEU A 353 -2.73 0.94 -2.68
N SER A 354 -2.24 1.96 -1.97
CA SER A 354 -2.81 2.19 -0.62
C SER A 354 -2.52 3.49 0.14
N ILE A 355 -1.79 4.49 -0.37
CA ILE A 355 -1.25 5.53 0.55
C ILE A 355 -1.48 6.98 0.11
N TYR A 356 -1.91 7.27 -1.12
CA TYR A 356 -1.88 8.65 -1.63
C TYR A 356 -3.12 9.11 -2.42
N ASP A 357 -4.23 8.37 -2.36
CA ASP A 357 -5.48 8.80 -3.01
C ASP A 357 -6.24 9.89 -2.23
N GLU A 358 -5.91 10.14 -0.96
CA GLU A 358 -6.72 11.02 -0.11
C GLU A 358 -6.47 12.53 -0.31
N GLU A 359 -5.30 12.97 -0.79
CA GLU A 359 -5.00 14.41 -0.92
C GLU A 359 -5.21 15.00 -2.34
N LEU A 360 -5.17 14.18 -3.39
CA LEU A 360 -5.27 14.64 -4.79
C LEU A 360 -6.22 13.83 -5.67
N ASP A 361 -6.90 12.79 -5.13
CA ASP A 361 -7.93 11.99 -5.80
C ASP A 361 -7.53 11.52 -7.23
N GLY A 362 -6.25 11.20 -7.41
CA GLY A 362 -5.70 10.81 -8.72
C GLY A 362 -5.84 11.84 -9.85
N GLN A 363 -6.27 13.08 -9.58
CA GLN A 363 -6.64 14.07 -10.61
C GLN A 363 -5.48 14.38 -11.56
N LEU A 364 -4.25 14.46 -11.06
CA LEU A 364 -3.06 14.71 -11.88
C LEU A 364 -2.74 13.53 -12.82
N TYR A 365 -3.03 12.29 -12.41
CA TYR A 365 -2.83 11.12 -13.26
C TYR A 365 -3.81 11.11 -14.43
N ARG A 366 -5.08 11.49 -14.19
CA ARG A 366 -6.14 11.56 -15.19
C ARG A 366 -5.83 12.47 -16.38
N GLU A 367 -4.95 13.45 -16.16
CA GLU A 367 -4.57 14.37 -17.23
C GLU A 367 -3.42 13.84 -18.10
N CYS A 368 -2.74 12.76 -17.70
CA CYS A 368 -1.70 12.09 -18.49
C CYS A 368 -2.25 11.58 -19.82
N ARG A 369 -1.45 11.69 -20.90
CA ARG A 369 -1.86 11.21 -22.23
C ARG A 369 -2.15 9.72 -22.25
N PHE A 370 -1.39 8.90 -21.53
CA PHE A 370 -1.60 7.45 -21.47
C PHE A 370 -2.98 7.10 -20.89
N ASP A 371 -3.38 7.73 -19.78
CA ASP A 371 -4.70 7.49 -19.18
C ASP A 371 -5.83 7.91 -20.14
N LYS A 372 -5.71 9.09 -20.76
CA LYS A 372 -6.67 9.58 -21.76
C LYS A 372 -6.83 8.64 -22.97
N LEU A 373 -5.76 7.93 -23.34
CA LEU A 373 -5.76 7.00 -24.46
C LEU A 373 -6.34 5.64 -24.09
N THR A 374 -6.22 5.20 -22.84
CA THR A 374 -6.43 3.80 -22.44
C THR A 374 -7.51 3.57 -21.40
N GLY A 375 -7.82 4.56 -20.56
CA GLY A 375 -8.75 4.44 -19.43
C GLY A 375 -8.18 3.60 -18.27
N TRP A 376 -6.85 3.53 -18.13
CA TRP A 376 -6.19 2.73 -17.08
C TRP A 376 -6.73 3.03 -15.68
N ARG A 377 -6.90 4.32 -15.34
CA ARG A 377 -7.36 4.74 -14.01
C ARG A 377 -8.83 4.39 -13.77
N ASP A 378 -9.69 4.45 -14.78
CA ASP A 378 -11.10 4.02 -14.65
C ASP A 378 -11.20 2.54 -14.28
N PHE A 379 -10.40 1.70 -14.93
CA PHE A 379 -10.34 0.28 -14.61
C PHE A 379 -9.79 0.05 -13.20
N TYR A 380 -8.71 0.75 -12.83
CA TYR A 380 -8.11 0.63 -11.50
C TYR A 380 -9.09 1.02 -10.39
N ASP A 381 -9.82 2.14 -10.54
CA ASP A 381 -10.81 2.59 -9.57
C ASP A 381 -11.96 1.58 -9.44
N SER A 382 -12.46 1.09 -10.58
CA SER A 382 -13.53 0.08 -10.62
C SER A 382 -13.10 -1.24 -9.99
N LEU A 383 -11.87 -1.68 -10.27
CA LEU A 383 -11.30 -2.89 -9.67
C LEU A 383 -11.14 -2.72 -8.16
N SER A 384 -10.60 -1.58 -7.72
CA SER A 384 -10.37 -1.29 -6.31
C SER A 384 -11.68 -1.27 -5.52
N ASP A 385 -12.70 -0.59 -6.05
CA ASP A 385 -14.03 -0.56 -5.44
C ASP A 385 -14.65 -1.96 -5.40
N PHE A 386 -14.62 -2.69 -6.51
CA PHE A 386 -15.13 -4.06 -6.58
C PHE A 386 -14.46 -4.97 -5.55
N VAL A 387 -13.14 -5.00 -5.51
CA VAL A 387 -12.36 -5.88 -4.63
C VAL A 387 -12.58 -5.53 -3.17
N TYR A 388 -12.59 -4.23 -2.84
CA TYR A 388 -12.87 -3.76 -1.49
C TYR A 388 -14.29 -4.13 -1.04
N ASN A 389 -15.25 -4.18 -1.96
CA ASN A 389 -16.64 -4.51 -1.68
C ASN A 389 -17.02 -5.98 -1.82
N TYR A 390 -16.21 -6.78 -2.51
CA TYR A 390 -16.48 -8.19 -2.72
C TYR A 390 -16.25 -9.02 -1.46
N GLU A 391 -17.23 -9.86 -1.13
CA GLU A 391 -17.14 -10.91 -0.12
C GLU A 391 -17.54 -12.25 -0.74
N GLU A 392 -16.86 -13.32 -0.34
CA GLU A 392 -17.22 -14.67 -0.77
C GLU A 392 -18.57 -15.08 -0.15
N GLU A 393 -19.40 -15.76 -0.94
CA GLU A 393 -20.65 -16.32 -0.44
C GLU A 393 -20.36 -17.48 0.51
N CYS A 394 -20.63 -17.29 1.79
CA CYS A 394 -20.59 -18.35 2.80
C CYS A 394 -22.00 -18.83 3.18
N GLU A 395 -22.07 -19.98 3.85
CA GLU A 395 -23.33 -20.50 4.37
C GLU A 395 -23.88 -19.60 5.48
N ILE A 396 -25.18 -19.29 5.39
CA ILE A 396 -25.94 -18.60 6.43
C ILE A 396 -27.18 -19.44 6.72
N LEU A 397 -27.17 -20.15 7.85
CA LEU A 397 -28.28 -20.97 8.30
C LEU A 397 -29.51 -20.11 8.59
N THR A 398 -30.68 -20.58 8.14
CA THR A 398 -31.95 -19.87 8.28
C THR A 398 -32.98 -20.72 9.04
N PRO A 399 -33.83 -20.10 9.91
CA PRO A 399 -33.87 -18.68 10.21
C PRO A 399 -32.72 -18.25 11.14
N ILE A 400 -32.07 -17.11 10.83
CA ILE A 400 -30.91 -16.59 11.58
C ILE A 400 -31.22 -16.50 13.08
N SER A 401 -32.43 -16.08 13.44
CA SER A 401 -32.88 -15.93 14.83
C SER A 401 -32.83 -17.22 15.66
N GLU A 402 -32.91 -18.39 15.01
CA GLU A 402 -32.80 -19.68 15.71
C GLU A 402 -31.34 -20.14 15.80
N HIS A 403 -30.58 -19.96 14.72
CA HIS A 403 -29.21 -20.49 14.61
C HIS A 403 -28.15 -19.62 15.30
N ILE A 404 -28.40 -18.32 15.45
CA ILE A 404 -27.46 -17.39 16.12
C ILE A 404 -27.46 -17.55 17.65
N VAL A 405 -28.54 -18.08 18.24
CA VAL A 405 -28.66 -18.26 19.68
C VAL A 405 -27.58 -19.21 20.20
N GLY A 406 -26.93 -18.83 21.31
CA GLY A 406 -25.86 -19.58 21.94
C GLY A 406 -24.64 -18.73 22.30
N ARG A 407 -23.61 -19.40 22.80
CA ARG A 407 -22.33 -18.80 23.19
C ARG A 407 -21.34 -18.86 22.02
N TRP A 408 -20.71 -17.72 21.75
CA TRP A 408 -19.76 -17.52 20.67
C TRP A 408 -18.50 -16.84 21.21
N ASP A 409 -17.36 -17.51 21.08
CA ASP A 409 -16.07 -17.00 21.52
C ASP A 409 -15.34 -16.38 20.34
N LEU A 410 -14.83 -15.16 20.53
CA LEU A 410 -14.03 -14.46 19.52
C LEU A 410 -12.75 -15.26 19.24
N LYS A 411 -12.51 -15.56 17.96
CA LYS A 411 -11.30 -16.27 17.53
C LYS A 411 -10.28 -15.33 16.92
N GLU A 412 -10.72 -14.52 15.98
CA GLU A 412 -9.83 -13.68 15.20
C GLU A 412 -10.61 -12.53 14.57
N MET A 413 -9.87 -11.49 14.22
CA MET A 413 -10.38 -10.31 13.57
C MET A 413 -9.43 -9.91 12.46
N PHE A 414 -10.01 -9.43 11.37
CA PHE A 414 -9.25 -8.98 10.22
C PHE A 414 -9.71 -7.60 9.78
N ARG A 415 -8.78 -6.75 9.37
CA ARG A 415 -9.06 -5.48 8.70
C ARG A 415 -8.81 -5.63 7.21
N LYS A 416 -9.73 -5.14 6.38
CA LYS A 416 -9.56 -5.17 4.93
C LYS A 416 -8.60 -4.06 4.47
N ARG A 417 -7.63 -4.42 3.63
CA ARG A 417 -6.76 -3.51 2.89
C ARG A 417 -6.69 -3.97 1.44
N PHE A 418 -7.28 -3.20 0.52
CA PHE A 418 -7.43 -3.59 -0.88
C PHE A 418 -8.07 -5.00 -1.01
N ASN A 419 -7.31 -6.02 -1.42
CA ASN A 419 -7.75 -7.42 -1.55
C ASN A 419 -7.38 -8.31 -0.36
N GLU A 420 -6.67 -7.80 0.64
CA GLU A 420 -6.14 -8.60 1.75
C GLU A 420 -6.87 -8.35 3.07
N TRP A 421 -6.99 -9.42 3.86
CA TRP A 421 -7.49 -9.41 5.22
C TRP A 421 -6.32 -9.51 6.17
N ILE A 422 -6.00 -8.41 6.84
CA ILE A 422 -4.84 -8.31 7.74
C ILE A 422 -5.30 -8.62 9.17
N PRO A 423 -4.69 -9.58 9.89
CA PRO A 423 -5.02 -9.87 11.27
C PRO A 423 -4.89 -8.63 12.17
N VAL A 424 -5.83 -8.46 13.10
CA VAL A 424 -5.79 -7.40 14.12
C VAL A 424 -5.30 -8.01 15.42
N GLU A 425 -4.12 -7.60 15.89
CA GLU A 425 -3.46 -8.21 17.07
C GLU A 425 -4.08 -7.76 18.41
N ASP A 426 -4.53 -6.50 18.52
CA ASP A 426 -5.04 -5.93 19.79
C ASP A 426 -6.44 -5.32 19.63
N PHE A 427 -7.49 -6.10 19.91
CA PHE A 427 -8.87 -5.60 19.95
C PHE A 427 -9.50 -5.73 21.34
N SER A 428 -10.19 -4.66 21.76
CA SER A 428 -10.79 -4.52 23.10
C SER A 428 -12.31 -4.75 23.14
N GLY A 429 -12.92 -5.23 22.05
CA GLY A 429 -14.35 -5.52 22.00
C GLY A 429 -14.63 -7.00 22.22
N GLY A 430 -15.34 -7.31 23.31
CA GLY A 430 -15.99 -8.60 23.60
C GLY A 430 -15.26 -9.87 23.20
N SER A 431 -14.63 -10.57 24.14
CA SER A 431 -14.07 -11.90 23.90
C SER A 431 -15.15 -12.97 23.72
N VAL A 432 -16.36 -12.75 24.26
CA VAL A 432 -17.49 -13.69 24.13
C VAL A 432 -18.79 -12.92 23.91
N MET A 433 -19.66 -13.43 23.04
CA MET A 433 -21.05 -13.01 22.86
C MET A 433 -22.01 -14.18 23.12
N ILE A 434 -23.00 -13.97 23.98
CA ILE A 434 -24.03 -14.95 24.31
C ILE A 434 -25.37 -14.42 23.84
N PHE A 435 -25.82 -14.87 22.67
CA PHE A 435 -27.10 -14.48 22.07
C PHE A 435 -28.23 -15.28 22.71
N ARG A 436 -29.25 -14.58 23.22
CA ARG A 436 -30.41 -15.17 23.88
C ARG A 436 -31.69 -15.02 23.05
N PRO A 437 -32.67 -15.93 23.20
CA PRO A 437 -33.96 -15.85 22.51
C PRO A 437 -34.83 -14.64 22.85
N ASN A 438 -34.54 -13.94 23.95
CA ASN A 438 -35.25 -12.74 24.39
C ASN A 438 -34.65 -11.44 23.81
N ASN A 439 -33.85 -11.54 22.75
CA ASN A 439 -33.15 -10.44 22.08
C ASN A 439 -32.03 -9.79 22.90
N GLU A 440 -31.61 -10.37 24.03
CA GLU A 440 -30.42 -9.92 24.75
C GLU A 440 -29.16 -10.59 24.20
N VAL A 441 -28.04 -9.87 24.26
CA VAL A 441 -26.69 -10.43 24.12
C VAL A 441 -25.91 -10.08 25.37
N VAL A 442 -25.46 -11.10 26.11
CA VAL A 442 -24.47 -10.90 27.17
C VAL A 442 -23.09 -10.89 26.53
N ARG A 443 -22.31 -9.83 26.77
CA ARG A 443 -20.93 -9.73 26.31
C ARG A 443 -19.97 -9.89 27.48
N VAL A 444 -19.00 -10.78 27.32
CA VAL A 444 -17.82 -10.86 28.20
C VAL A 444 -16.71 -10.10 27.51
N ILE A 445 -16.24 -9.00 28.12
CA ILE A 445 -15.26 -8.09 27.52
C ILE A 445 -13.98 -8.13 28.34
N LYS A 446 -12.91 -8.65 27.74
CA LYS A 446 -11.56 -8.60 28.31
C LYS A 446 -10.86 -7.34 27.78
N GLY A 447 -10.42 -6.45 28.68
CA GLY A 447 -9.69 -5.24 28.35
C GLY A 447 -8.49 -5.07 29.28
N GLY A 448 -7.27 -5.18 28.74
CA GLY A 448 -6.07 -5.30 29.54
C GLY A 448 -6.15 -6.51 30.47
N GLU A 449 -5.89 -6.30 31.76
CA GLU A 449 -5.89 -7.34 32.80
C GLU A 449 -7.29 -7.63 33.40
N PHE A 450 -8.32 -6.87 33.01
CA PHE A 450 -9.65 -6.97 33.62
C PHE A 450 -10.73 -7.44 32.63
N THR A 451 -11.66 -8.24 33.15
CA THR A 451 -12.89 -8.64 32.47
C THR A 451 -14.08 -7.88 33.04
N ARG A 452 -15.00 -7.47 32.17
CA ARG A 452 -16.31 -6.91 32.54
C ARG A 452 -17.42 -7.57 31.75
N LEU A 453 -18.63 -7.49 32.27
CA LEU A 453 -19.84 -7.91 31.57
C LEU A 453 -20.63 -6.70 31.06
N SER A 454 -21.47 -6.92 30.06
CA SER A 454 -22.50 -5.97 29.64
C SER A 454 -23.65 -6.72 28.96
N ILE A 455 -24.84 -6.13 28.98
CA ILE A 455 -25.99 -6.60 28.21
C ILE A 455 -26.27 -5.58 27.12
N ILE A 456 -26.43 -6.08 25.90
CA ILE A 456 -26.93 -5.33 24.76
C ILE A 456 -28.14 -6.05 24.18
N HIS A 457 -28.76 -5.47 23.16
CA HIS A 457 -29.83 -6.16 22.43
C HIS A 457 -29.44 -6.40 20.98
N TRP A 458 -30.03 -7.43 20.40
CA TRP A 458 -29.86 -7.75 19.00
C TRP A 458 -31.21 -7.82 18.28
N SER A 459 -31.20 -7.45 17.00
CA SER A 459 -32.34 -7.65 16.10
C SER A 459 -31.85 -7.90 14.69
N ILE A 460 -32.44 -8.86 13.99
CA ILE A 460 -32.19 -9.06 12.55
C ILE A 460 -32.97 -8.00 11.78
N THR A 461 -32.28 -7.32 10.88
CA THR A 461 -32.87 -6.32 9.98
C THR A 461 -33.05 -6.92 8.58
N GLU A 462 -33.08 -6.11 7.52
CA GLU A 462 -33.36 -6.63 6.18
C GLU A 462 -32.22 -7.53 5.65
N GLY A 463 -32.56 -8.73 5.17
CA GLY A 463 -31.59 -9.69 4.65
C GLY A 463 -30.76 -10.36 5.75
N ASN A 464 -29.44 -10.37 5.57
CA ASN A 464 -28.49 -11.02 6.49
C ASN A 464 -27.84 -10.01 7.44
N LYS A 465 -28.58 -8.97 7.85
CA LYS A 465 -28.06 -7.89 8.69
C LYS A 465 -28.49 -8.03 10.13
N ILE A 466 -27.61 -7.62 11.04
CA ILE A 466 -27.87 -7.61 12.47
C ILE A 466 -27.57 -6.23 13.05
N LYS A 467 -28.51 -5.73 13.87
CA LYS A 467 -28.30 -4.55 14.69
C LYS A 467 -27.96 -5.00 16.12
N LEU A 468 -26.84 -4.52 16.65
CA LEU A 468 -26.39 -4.72 18.02
C LEU A 468 -26.52 -3.39 18.78
N THR A 469 -27.58 -3.23 19.57
CA THR A 469 -27.95 -1.93 20.17
C THR A 469 -27.24 -1.72 21.51
N ASP A 470 -26.14 -0.95 21.43
CA ASP A 470 -25.35 -0.32 22.52
C ASP A 470 -24.22 0.58 21.94
N PHE A 471 -23.98 0.52 20.63
CA PHE A 471 -23.20 1.48 19.84
C PHE A 471 -24.06 2.69 19.42
N ASP A 472 -23.43 3.76 18.90
CA ASP A 472 -24.10 4.85 18.18
C ASP A 472 -25.24 4.27 17.31
N ASP A 473 -26.43 4.88 17.37
CA ASP A 473 -27.74 4.35 16.97
C ASP A 473 -27.88 3.83 15.50
N TYR A 474 -26.80 3.86 14.71
CA TYR A 474 -26.78 3.74 13.25
C TYR A 474 -25.94 2.60 12.65
N ALA A 475 -25.14 1.85 13.42
CA ALA A 475 -24.29 0.80 12.84
C ALA A 475 -25.02 -0.57 12.75
N GLU A 476 -25.34 -1.01 11.53
CA GLU A 476 -25.72 -2.39 11.22
C GLU A 476 -24.47 -3.18 10.80
N SER A 477 -24.41 -4.47 11.15
CA SER A 477 -23.36 -5.39 10.71
C SER A 477 -23.93 -6.43 9.75
N ASP A 478 -23.15 -6.82 8.75
CA ASP A 478 -23.51 -7.91 7.85
C ASP A 478 -23.09 -9.25 8.46
N ILE A 479 -23.98 -10.24 8.47
CA ILE A 479 -23.67 -11.62 8.76
C ILE A 479 -23.13 -12.23 7.47
N LEU A 480 -21.82 -12.44 7.41
CA LEU A 480 -21.18 -13.06 6.25
C LEU A 480 -21.27 -14.59 6.30
N GLN A 481 -21.21 -15.17 7.49
CA GLN A 481 -21.32 -16.61 7.70
C GLN A 481 -22.06 -16.89 9.01
N LEU A 482 -22.97 -17.87 8.96
CA LEU A 482 -23.59 -18.47 10.14
C LEU A 482 -23.74 -19.97 9.87
N ALA A 483 -22.76 -20.74 10.33
CA ALA A 483 -22.76 -22.20 10.29
C ALA A 483 -23.02 -22.77 11.69
N GLU A 484 -22.99 -24.10 11.83
CA GLU A 484 -23.14 -24.74 13.13
C GLU A 484 -22.08 -24.28 14.13
N ASN A 485 -20.82 -24.09 13.70
CA ASN A 485 -19.71 -23.74 14.61
C ASN A 485 -19.07 -22.38 14.34
N ASP A 486 -19.38 -21.72 13.21
CA ASP A 486 -18.70 -20.50 12.79
C ASP A 486 -19.70 -19.37 12.56
N LEU A 487 -19.37 -18.19 13.10
CA LEU A 487 -20.15 -16.96 12.95
C LEU A 487 -19.20 -15.84 12.57
N VAL A 488 -19.43 -15.24 11.40
CA VAL A 488 -18.59 -14.14 10.90
C VAL A 488 -19.45 -12.91 10.65
N PHE A 489 -19.11 -11.83 11.34
CA PHE A 489 -19.68 -10.51 11.08
C PHE A 489 -18.72 -9.67 10.25
N MET A 490 -19.28 -8.76 9.45
CA MET A 490 -18.56 -7.65 8.85
C MET A 490 -19.11 -6.33 9.39
N GLU A 491 -18.21 -5.56 9.99
CA GLU A 491 -18.45 -4.18 10.39
C GLU A 491 -17.84 -3.27 9.33
N THR A 492 -18.68 -2.40 8.76
CA THR A 492 -18.24 -1.38 7.79
C THR A 492 -18.43 0.00 8.41
N ASN A 493 -17.35 0.77 8.53
CA ASN A 493 -17.41 2.20 8.84
C ASN A 493 -16.85 3.02 7.67
N SER A 494 -16.92 4.35 7.78
CA SER A 494 -16.52 5.26 6.69
C SER A 494 -15.10 5.09 6.18
N TYR A 495 -14.20 4.47 6.95
CA TYR A 495 -12.77 4.38 6.63
C TYR A 495 -12.20 2.96 6.69
N SER A 496 -13.00 1.95 7.08
CA SER A 496 -12.50 0.59 7.25
C SER A 496 -13.60 -0.47 7.25
N LYS A 497 -13.22 -1.67 6.80
CA LYS A 497 -13.99 -2.90 6.98
C LYS A 497 -13.26 -3.84 7.92
N VAL A 498 -14.00 -4.39 8.86
CA VAL A 498 -13.49 -5.35 9.84
C VAL A 498 -14.34 -6.61 9.79
N LYS A 499 -13.69 -7.76 9.60
CA LYS A 499 -14.28 -9.07 9.79
C LYS A 499 -14.03 -9.54 11.21
N VAL A 500 -15.06 -10.06 11.85
CA VAL A 500 -15.00 -10.58 13.22
C VAL A 500 -15.47 -12.02 13.18
N HIS A 501 -14.57 -12.95 13.48
CA HIS A 501 -14.85 -14.38 13.46
C HIS A 501 -15.02 -14.90 14.88
N PHE A 502 -16.20 -15.46 15.15
CA PHE A 502 -16.51 -16.18 16.37
C PHE A 502 -16.72 -17.66 16.10
N GLN A 503 -16.37 -18.47 17.09
CA GLN A 503 -16.62 -19.91 17.07
C GLN A 503 -17.57 -20.28 18.21
N ARG A 504 -18.45 -21.23 17.95
CA ARG A 504 -19.39 -21.73 18.97
C ARG A 504 -18.62 -22.36 20.14
N ALA A 505 -19.04 -22.03 21.35
CA ALA A 505 -18.43 -22.52 22.58
C ALA A 505 -19.46 -23.16 23.52
N ASN A 506 -18.98 -24.05 24.39
CA ASN A 506 -19.80 -24.65 25.44
C ASN A 506 -19.94 -23.69 26.62
N ASP A 507 -21.08 -23.74 27.31
CA ASP A 507 -21.35 -22.87 28.47
C ASP A 507 -20.66 -23.32 29.76
N THR A 508 -19.72 -24.27 29.68
CA THR A 508 -19.02 -24.84 30.84
C THR A 508 -17.84 -24.01 31.31
N ASP A 509 -17.25 -23.20 30.44
CA ASP A 509 -15.98 -22.50 30.69
C ASP A 509 -16.24 -21.02 31.04
N ARG A 510 -16.94 -20.79 32.16
CA ARG A 510 -17.30 -19.45 32.65
C ARG A 510 -16.10 -18.74 33.28
N THR A 511 -15.92 -17.48 32.91
CA THR A 511 -14.97 -16.56 33.55
C THR A 511 -15.35 -16.29 35.01
N LEU A 512 -14.40 -15.80 35.81
CA LEU A 512 -14.67 -15.33 37.16
C LEU A 512 -15.72 -14.21 37.15
N ALA A 513 -15.68 -13.31 36.16
CA ALA A 513 -16.71 -12.29 35.97
C ALA A 513 -18.12 -12.89 35.84
N GLU A 514 -18.27 -13.93 35.01
CA GLU A 514 -19.54 -14.64 34.83
C GLU A 514 -19.99 -15.37 36.11
N ARG A 515 -19.05 -16.02 36.81
CA ARG A 515 -19.34 -16.74 38.07
C ARG A 515 -19.73 -15.82 39.22
N MET A 516 -19.25 -14.57 39.23
CA MET A 516 -19.60 -13.56 40.24
C MET A 516 -21.05 -13.10 40.17
N VAL A 517 -21.69 -13.17 39.00
CA VAL A 517 -23.06 -12.68 38.79
C VAL A 517 -24.01 -13.35 39.78
N GLY A 518 -24.78 -12.56 40.52
CA GLY A 518 -25.73 -13.04 41.51
C GLY A 518 -25.78 -12.14 42.74
N LYS A 519 -26.71 -12.46 43.65
CA LYS A 519 -26.88 -11.75 44.92
C LYS A 519 -26.20 -12.50 46.05
N TRP A 520 -25.33 -11.80 46.76
CA TRP A 520 -24.44 -12.33 47.78
C TRP A 520 -24.71 -11.65 49.12
N SER A 521 -25.07 -12.42 50.13
CA SER A 521 -25.37 -11.93 51.48
C SER A 521 -24.24 -12.22 52.45
N LEU A 522 -23.92 -11.23 53.29
CA LEU A 522 -22.89 -11.38 54.32
C LEU A 522 -23.32 -12.42 55.35
N SER A 523 -22.53 -13.48 55.49
CA SER A 523 -22.72 -14.52 56.51
C SER A 523 -21.77 -14.33 57.68
N LYS A 524 -20.50 -14.05 57.42
CA LYS A 524 -19.48 -13.82 58.45
C LYS A 524 -18.51 -12.72 58.03
N ARG A 525 -17.94 -12.02 59.02
CA ARG A 525 -16.83 -11.07 58.82
C ARG A 525 -15.72 -11.38 59.81
N TYR A 526 -14.49 -11.31 59.35
CA TYR A 526 -13.28 -11.39 60.17
C TYR A 526 -12.46 -10.12 60.00
N GLU A 527 -11.83 -9.65 61.07
CA GLU A 527 -10.88 -8.54 61.06
C GLU A 527 -9.48 -9.09 61.34
N LYS A 528 -8.46 -8.61 60.62
CA LYS A 528 -7.07 -9.05 60.82
C LYS A 528 -6.45 -8.25 61.98
N VAL A 529 -6.27 -8.89 63.13
CA VAL A 529 -5.68 -8.30 64.34
C VAL A 529 -4.37 -9.01 64.65
N ASN A 530 -3.24 -8.28 64.66
CA ASN A 530 -1.89 -8.83 64.86
C ASN A 530 -1.52 -9.98 63.90
N GLY A 531 -2.05 -9.95 62.68
CA GLY A 531 -1.80 -10.99 61.67
C GLY A 531 -2.74 -12.20 61.74
N GLU A 532 -3.62 -12.29 62.74
CA GLU A 532 -4.61 -13.36 62.88
C GLU A 532 -6.02 -12.86 62.53
N TRP A 533 -6.82 -13.71 61.89
CA TRP A 533 -8.22 -13.41 61.55
C TRP A 533 -9.12 -13.65 62.76
N VAL A 534 -9.72 -12.60 63.30
CA VAL A 534 -10.65 -12.66 64.44
C VAL A 534 -12.08 -12.39 63.93
N GLU A 535 -13.03 -13.27 64.27
CA GLU A 535 -14.43 -13.14 63.85
C GLU A 535 -15.10 -11.92 64.54
N VAL A 536 -15.83 -11.13 63.76
CA VAL A 536 -16.55 -9.94 64.24
C VAL A 536 -17.98 -10.33 64.62
N GLU A 537 -18.32 -10.21 65.91
CA GLU A 537 -19.64 -10.64 66.42
C GLU A 537 -20.79 -9.68 66.04
N ASN A 538 -20.51 -8.38 65.90
CA ASN A 538 -21.52 -7.34 65.62
C ASN A 538 -21.64 -7.07 64.11
N LEU A 539 -22.18 -8.04 63.36
CA LEU A 539 -22.45 -7.86 61.93
C LEU A 539 -23.59 -6.87 61.67
N PRO A 540 -23.65 -6.23 60.48
CA PRO A 540 -24.86 -5.54 60.03
C PRO A 540 -26.09 -6.46 60.11
N VAL A 541 -27.27 -5.89 60.40
CA VAL A 541 -28.55 -6.61 60.40
C VAL A 541 -28.83 -7.20 59.02
N GLU A 542 -28.40 -6.49 57.99
CA GLU A 542 -28.54 -6.88 56.60
C GLU A 542 -27.41 -6.27 55.79
N ALA A 543 -26.65 -7.09 55.09
CA ALA A 543 -25.64 -6.63 54.14
C ALA A 543 -25.58 -7.58 52.95
N TRP A 544 -25.65 -7.01 51.74
CA TRP A 544 -25.55 -7.79 50.51
C TRP A 544 -24.96 -6.97 49.36
N ALA A 545 -24.39 -7.67 48.40
CA ALA A 545 -23.89 -7.17 47.12
C ALA A 545 -24.49 -8.02 45.99
N GLU A 546 -24.97 -7.39 44.94
CA GLU A 546 -25.58 -8.02 43.78
C GLU A 546 -24.81 -7.60 42.53
N PHE A 547 -24.09 -8.55 41.94
CA PHE A 547 -23.38 -8.36 40.67
C PHE A 547 -24.32 -8.75 39.54
N LEU A 548 -24.63 -7.81 38.65
CA LEU A 548 -25.53 -8.01 37.52
C LEU A 548 -24.75 -8.36 36.25
N GLU A 549 -25.37 -9.13 35.36
CA GLU A 549 -24.86 -9.43 34.01
C GLU A 549 -24.67 -8.17 33.15
N SER A 550 -25.32 -7.07 33.50
CA SER A 550 -25.10 -5.76 32.88
C SER A 550 -23.75 -5.12 33.22
N GLY A 551 -22.93 -5.75 34.07
CA GLY A 551 -21.65 -5.20 34.54
C GLY A 551 -21.81 -4.15 35.65
N LEU A 552 -22.98 -4.13 36.29
CA LEU A 552 -23.33 -3.21 37.36
C LEU A 552 -23.44 -3.94 38.70
N LEU A 553 -23.05 -3.24 39.77
CA LEU A 553 -23.09 -3.70 41.16
C LEU A 553 -24.12 -2.86 41.92
N ASN A 554 -25.03 -3.55 42.62
CA ASN A 554 -25.90 -2.96 43.62
C ASN A 554 -25.48 -3.49 45.00
N SER A 555 -25.45 -2.65 46.03
CA SER A 555 -25.12 -3.08 47.39
C SER A 555 -25.99 -2.39 48.42
N TYR A 556 -26.21 -3.08 49.54
CA TYR A 556 -26.97 -2.56 50.67
C TYR A 556 -26.31 -2.96 51.98
N THR A 557 -26.29 -2.06 52.96
CA THR A 557 -25.83 -2.36 54.32
C THR A 557 -26.66 -1.60 55.34
N ARG A 558 -27.21 -2.31 56.35
CA ARG A 558 -27.99 -1.73 57.45
C ARG A 558 -27.46 -2.20 58.80
N LEU A 559 -27.10 -1.23 59.66
CA LEU A 559 -26.57 -1.49 61.00
C LEU A 559 -27.68 -1.59 62.04
N PHE A 560 -27.40 -2.19 63.20
CA PHE A 560 -28.33 -2.24 64.33
C PHE A 560 -28.68 -0.84 64.89
N SER A 561 -27.81 0.14 64.69
CA SER A 561 -27.93 1.51 65.21
C SER A 561 -28.75 2.44 64.31
N THR A 562 -29.11 2.02 63.09
CA THR A 562 -29.80 2.87 62.11
C THR A 562 -31.14 2.25 61.68
N SER A 563 -32.16 3.09 61.51
CA SER A 563 -33.47 2.66 60.96
C SER A 563 -33.44 2.48 59.45
N GLU A 564 -32.54 3.19 58.75
CA GLU A 564 -32.33 3.10 57.31
C GLU A 564 -30.92 2.55 57.00
N GLY A 565 -30.80 1.82 55.89
CA GLY A 565 -29.52 1.28 55.40
C GLY A 565 -28.93 2.13 54.29
N ILE A 566 -27.62 2.00 54.07
CA ILE A 566 -26.90 2.64 52.96
C ILE A 566 -27.05 1.76 51.74
N LYS A 567 -27.53 2.34 50.64
CA LYS A 567 -27.67 1.67 49.34
C LYS A 567 -26.76 2.33 48.32
N SER A 568 -26.14 1.51 47.49
CA SER A 568 -25.41 1.96 46.30
C SER A 568 -25.91 1.17 45.11
N ASP A 569 -26.27 1.87 44.04
CA ASP A 569 -26.88 1.28 42.86
C ASP A 569 -26.06 1.62 41.62
N ASN A 570 -26.05 0.69 40.65
CA ASN A 570 -25.45 0.88 39.34
C ASN A 570 -23.95 1.25 39.37
N ILE A 571 -23.16 0.63 40.24
CA ILE A 571 -21.71 0.83 40.27
C ILE A 571 -21.07 -0.08 39.21
N PRO A 572 -20.38 0.45 38.18
CA PRO A 572 -19.63 -0.38 37.25
C PRO A 572 -18.53 -1.18 37.96
N TRP A 573 -18.43 -2.47 37.63
CA TRP A 573 -17.40 -3.35 38.16
C TRP A 573 -16.65 -4.07 37.03
N ARG A 574 -15.41 -4.47 37.33
CA ARG A 574 -14.59 -5.35 36.49
C ARG A 574 -13.67 -6.18 37.38
N VAL A 575 -13.30 -7.38 36.95
CA VAL A 575 -12.50 -8.31 37.75
C VAL A 575 -11.30 -8.81 36.97
N HIS A 576 -10.17 -8.92 37.65
CA HIS A 576 -8.98 -9.57 37.14
C HIS A 576 -9.13 -11.08 37.33
N GLU A 577 -9.17 -11.83 36.22
CA GLU A 577 -9.47 -13.27 36.22
C GLU A 577 -8.50 -14.09 37.08
N GLU A 578 -7.20 -13.80 37.01
CA GLU A 578 -6.18 -14.58 37.72
C GLU A 578 -6.05 -14.23 39.20
N THR A 579 -6.11 -12.94 39.56
CA THR A 579 -5.88 -12.49 40.94
C THR A 579 -7.15 -12.38 41.77
N GLY A 580 -8.32 -12.40 41.12
CA GLY A 580 -9.61 -12.11 41.76
C GLY A 580 -9.77 -10.66 42.22
N THR A 581 -8.90 -9.75 41.77
CA THR A 581 -8.99 -8.33 42.12
C THR A 581 -10.16 -7.70 41.39
N VAL A 582 -11.13 -7.19 42.13
CA VAL A 582 -12.29 -6.49 41.61
C VAL A 582 -12.03 -4.99 41.74
N LEU A 583 -12.25 -4.27 40.64
CA LEU A 583 -12.30 -2.82 40.61
C LEU A 583 -13.75 -2.38 40.46
N CYS A 584 -14.17 -1.48 41.33
CA CYS A 584 -15.40 -0.72 41.21
C CYS A 584 -15.06 0.76 41.04
N VAL A 585 -15.83 1.48 40.22
CA VAL A 585 -15.66 2.94 40.06
C VAL A 585 -17.01 3.60 40.28
N ASN A 586 -17.16 4.32 41.39
CA ASN A 586 -18.41 5.02 41.66
C ASN A 586 -18.58 6.19 40.66
N PRO A 587 -19.66 6.25 39.86
CA PRO A 587 -19.84 7.30 38.86
C PRO A 587 -19.89 8.72 39.46
N ALA A 588 -20.27 8.85 40.74
CA ALA A 588 -20.45 10.14 41.41
C ALA A 588 -19.13 10.85 41.75
N ASP A 589 -18.12 10.11 42.21
CA ASP A 589 -16.83 10.66 42.64
C ASP A 589 -15.66 10.23 41.73
N ARG A 590 -15.88 9.22 40.87
CA ARG A 590 -14.88 8.62 39.96
C ARG A 590 -13.63 8.11 40.67
N VAL A 591 -13.74 7.79 41.96
CA VAL A 591 -12.64 7.22 42.72
C VAL A 591 -12.70 5.70 42.59
N PRO A 592 -11.61 5.04 42.13
CA PRO A 592 -11.56 3.59 42.06
C PRO A 592 -11.50 2.98 43.46
N SER A 593 -12.31 1.96 43.70
CA SER A 593 -12.25 1.13 44.90
C SER A 593 -11.93 -0.31 44.51
N PHE A 594 -11.10 -0.96 45.32
CA PHE A 594 -10.59 -2.29 45.04
C PHE A 594 -10.89 -3.23 46.20
N PHE A 595 -11.10 -4.50 45.87
CA PHE A 595 -11.13 -5.61 46.82
C PHE A 595 -10.74 -6.89 46.09
N ARG A 596 -10.35 -7.94 46.82
CA ARG A 596 -9.98 -9.22 46.22
C ARG A 596 -10.96 -10.31 46.59
N ILE A 597 -11.41 -11.09 45.61
CA ILE A 597 -12.33 -12.20 45.83
C ILE A 597 -11.69 -13.56 45.55
N ALA A 598 -12.27 -14.60 46.15
CA ALA A 598 -12.13 -15.99 45.73
C ALA A 598 -13.51 -16.67 45.81
N LEU A 599 -13.85 -17.47 44.79
CA LEU A 599 -15.07 -18.28 44.76
C LEU A 599 -14.72 -19.74 45.05
N GLU A 600 -15.52 -20.40 45.90
CA GLU A 600 -15.45 -21.85 46.04
C GLU A 600 -15.92 -22.56 44.75
N ASP A 601 -15.51 -23.81 44.54
CA ASP A 601 -15.82 -24.60 43.33
C ASP A 601 -17.32 -24.77 43.04
N ASN A 602 -18.17 -24.61 44.07
CA ASN A 602 -19.62 -24.73 43.99
C ASN A 602 -20.33 -23.40 43.67
N ASP A 603 -19.58 -22.30 43.53
CA ASP A 603 -20.08 -20.94 43.31
C ASP A 603 -21.07 -20.41 44.35
N ASN A 604 -21.21 -21.06 45.51
CA ASN A 604 -22.17 -20.67 46.56
C ASN A 604 -21.55 -19.81 47.66
N THR A 605 -20.22 -19.80 47.78
CA THR A 605 -19.47 -19.03 48.77
C THR A 605 -18.45 -18.13 48.08
N MET A 606 -18.50 -16.83 48.41
CA MET A 606 -17.50 -15.86 48.01
C MET A 606 -16.72 -15.38 49.25
N ILE A 607 -15.40 -15.46 49.18
CA ILE A 607 -14.50 -14.87 50.17
C ILE A 607 -14.05 -13.52 49.61
N MET A 608 -14.39 -12.42 50.27
CA MET A 608 -14.03 -11.07 49.86
C MET A 608 -13.09 -10.44 50.88
N ASN A 609 -11.88 -10.09 50.46
CA ASN A 609 -10.90 -9.36 51.25
C ASN A 609 -10.90 -7.88 50.85
N HIS A 610 -11.08 -6.99 51.82
CA HIS A 610 -11.12 -5.54 51.60
C HIS A 610 -10.50 -4.78 52.78
N SER A 611 -10.18 -3.50 52.55
CA SER A 611 -9.69 -2.58 53.57
C SER A 611 -10.04 -1.15 53.19
N GLU A 612 -9.98 -0.20 54.13
CA GLU A 612 -10.36 1.20 53.89
C GLU A 612 -9.62 1.85 52.71
N ASN A 613 -8.32 1.55 52.54
CA ASN A 613 -7.50 2.02 51.41
C ASN A 613 -6.82 0.85 50.69
N PHE A 614 -7.63 -0.10 50.20
CA PHE A 614 -7.10 -1.29 49.54
C PHE A 614 -6.24 -0.94 48.32
N ASN A 615 -4.96 -1.33 48.37
CA ASN A 615 -4.02 -1.25 47.27
C ASN A 615 -3.86 -2.64 46.62
N PRO A 616 -4.27 -2.81 45.35
CA PRO A 616 -4.20 -4.09 44.66
C PRO A 616 -2.77 -4.59 44.40
N GLU A 617 -1.76 -3.71 44.44
CA GLU A 617 -0.34 -4.05 44.23
C GLU A 617 0.34 -4.65 45.47
N LEU A 618 -0.29 -4.57 46.64
CA LEU A 618 0.26 -5.06 47.90
C LEU A 618 -0.26 -6.46 48.23
N GLU A 619 0.64 -7.35 48.66
CA GLU A 619 0.26 -8.65 49.24
C GLU A 619 -0.42 -8.48 50.61
N GLU A 620 0.02 -7.49 51.40
CA GLU A 620 -0.58 -7.13 52.69
C GLU A 620 -0.93 -5.65 52.73
N GLN A 621 -2.14 -5.33 53.21
CA GLN A 621 -2.63 -3.96 53.24
C GLN A 621 -2.03 -3.18 54.43
N THR A 622 -1.84 -1.88 54.24
CA THR A 622 -1.30 -0.97 55.27
C THR A 622 -2.37 -0.50 56.26
N THR A 623 -3.64 -0.66 55.89
CA THR A 623 -4.81 -0.43 56.75
C THR A 623 -5.42 -1.76 57.19
N THR A 624 -6.24 -1.74 58.25
CA THR A 624 -6.94 -2.92 58.76
C THR A 624 -7.66 -3.68 57.65
N GLU A 625 -7.37 -4.98 57.54
CA GLU A 625 -7.97 -5.88 56.56
C GLU A 625 -9.21 -6.57 57.15
N TYR A 626 -10.23 -6.69 56.32
CA TYR A 626 -11.45 -7.44 56.60
C TYR A 626 -11.58 -8.57 55.59
N LYS A 627 -12.12 -9.69 56.06
CA LYS A 627 -12.47 -10.86 55.26
C LYS A 627 -13.93 -11.19 55.47
N ASP A 628 -14.71 -11.03 54.42
CA ASP A 628 -16.13 -11.31 54.39
C ASP A 628 -16.39 -12.66 53.73
N ILE A 629 -17.23 -13.47 54.38
CA ILE A 629 -17.78 -14.70 53.83
C ILE A 629 -19.20 -14.38 53.39
N LEU A 630 -19.41 -14.38 52.08
CA LEU A 630 -20.68 -14.06 51.44
C LEU A 630 -21.28 -15.34 50.87
N ILE A 631 -22.58 -15.54 51.07
CA ILE A 631 -23.32 -16.69 50.58
C ILE A 631 -24.28 -16.24 49.48
N ARG A 632 -24.32 -16.99 48.39
CA ARG A 632 -25.26 -16.75 47.29
C ARG A 632 -26.68 -17.05 47.73
N ASN A 633 -27.59 -16.10 47.47
CA ASN A 633 -29.02 -16.23 47.78
C ASN A 633 -29.81 -16.96 46.70
#